data_AF-A0A8H2VBC6-F1
#
_entry.id   AF-A0A8H2VBC6-F1
#
_cell.length_a   1.000
_cell.length_b   1.000
_cell.length_c   1.000
_cell.angle_alpha   90.00
_cell.angle_beta   90.00
_cell.angle_gamma   90.00
#
_symmetry.space_group_name_H-M   'P 1'
#
loop_
_entity.id
_entity.type
_entity.pdbx_description
1 polymer ?
#
loop_
_entity_poly.entity_id
_entity_poly.type
_entity_poly.pdbx_seq_one_letter_code
_entity_poly.pdbx_strand_id
1 'polypeptide(L)'
;MLNIFGLSKYNNNNNNYKLLVETNSNFFNTLRRYKFYFIVTFAMVLLLSSFLAALAIVPNSSSAQDTSNSKTEALPTSIVQDRTGVIKPAEDHELDYNNDNRLASKQFFELLQDTNNTYYNEETGILGTSFFSPNVFSRQPYVANGYIGSRIPNIGLGYAQDEITLFTNESAALNNDWPQFNPRYAGSFVADFYALEEHLTKTNFPELDDKGYPNIIASIPDWTDLQFKIAKTPLWFNALNVTADQVTNYSQNMSINNGIVNTTMDWLDGLLHVSSQIVSHRDIYQLGYVNLEVSLNTENLPANFTECPLELYDIFNHSTSWRTYLQDSGYDEKNDGIFMIVEPDNVPYNNAALFSTAEIELLSSTGDVTSNVCFTGTQSNSTDNIASQTAAVILTKENPKIIVRKYVGVMSTTFSLTNSSNLDTAISCANEYKGQYNRLLASHDTAWAELYGDAKIEIPSDSFLELAAKSSLFHLLANSRPNNVTQERGMLLPVSGLSSDSYGGLVFWDADMWMTPALLPFAPKVAKNINSYRNATHHQAQLNAREYGYAGAAYPWTSGGFSNCTSTGPCVDYEYHLNVDIAFSTLSIFLSGATEDLNEDYLRYTTWPLVKDAADFFTSFVRVNNQTGKYETLNSTDPDEYANHVDNGAFTNTGIKTLMKWATDIGHHLNEAVDSKWMVISNNIIIPRAESNITLEYTGMNSSVEIKQADVTLVVYPLDTIDDPISAAYAINDLYYYSGKQAASGPAMTYPVFVAAAQSLLNHGSSSQSYLYKAIVPYMRMPFAQFSEQSDDNYDTNGGLNPAFPFLTGNGGVLQSIVFGLTGIRYSYEVNNSTNQMDRFLKFDPTELGTLPQGLAIRGFQYMGNTIDFIIDETHGTVVNKQGNSSITIKVPNRDKFDDTDIHFYIPSNKTLQRRSSYCQVRIADDGIYYTIEPGQELVIPVYKPLLSVEGNLAEHRQITNLTSGVAGDVGLSAIDGNNYTHWQPVDKNNAKLLIDLGSEQQINKGFINWGYRPAQNLSISILPHSELLESLFTNVTYIIENSNGTKEDATAEAMAYLEHYMSSGNESTSGACSSDISDILNWKLGSFNNMIQSLPNIEPLQETFITIVDDQKVVPSLPYYSELDVTDAVVLVPSNITEFTVDYSKVNYNTSLSCLPGASSNDWKKARYVVVSVQGTYDNDAYPYGATLNEIILQS
;
A
#
# COMPACT_ATOMS: atom_id res chain seq x y z
N MET A 1 30.23 -38.92 30.17
CA MET A 1 30.84 -40.17 29.65
C MET A 1 30.65 -40.12 28.14
N LEU A 2 31.69 -39.94 27.30
CA LEU A 2 32.66 -40.98 26.86
C LEU A 2 31.88 -42.13 26.17
N ASN A 3 32.05 -42.55 24.90
CA ASN A 3 33.14 -42.53 23.89
C ASN A 3 32.54 -42.84 22.47
N ILE A 4 33.16 -42.70 21.28
CA ILE A 4 34.39 -42.05 20.75
C ILE A 4 34.27 -41.97 19.19
N PHE A 5 34.70 -40.85 18.57
CA PHE A 5 35.32 -40.75 17.22
C PHE A 5 36.12 -39.42 17.20
N GLY A 6 37.28 -39.24 16.54
CA GLY A 6 38.12 -40.16 15.75
C GLY A 6 39.12 -39.32 14.92
N LEU A 7 40.34 -39.10 15.42
CA LEU A 7 41.30 -38.11 14.86
C LEU A 7 42.15 -38.60 13.67
N SER A 8 42.27 -37.76 12.62
CA SER A 8 43.51 -37.56 11.82
C SER A 8 43.47 -36.22 11.07
N LYS A 9 44.19 -35.16 11.49
CA LYS A 9 45.61 -34.81 11.19
C LYS A 9 45.87 -34.12 9.83
N TYR A 10 46.12 -32.79 9.86
CA TYR A 10 47.38 -32.07 9.57
C TYR A 10 47.10 -30.54 9.61
N ASN A 11 47.68 -29.74 10.54
CA ASN A 11 48.94 -28.96 10.41
C ASN A 11 49.00 -28.08 9.15
N ASN A 12 49.21 -26.75 9.13
CA ASN A 12 49.94 -25.76 9.98
C ASN A 12 49.41 -24.32 9.64
N ASN A 13 49.69 -23.16 10.27
CA ASN A 13 50.32 -22.75 11.55
C ASN A 13 50.12 -21.21 11.77
N ASN A 14 50.12 -20.75 13.04
CA ASN A 14 50.57 -19.42 13.54
C ASN A 14 49.80 -18.13 13.12
N ASN A 15 49.59 -17.10 13.97
CA ASN A 15 50.22 -16.77 15.25
C ASN A 15 49.38 -15.83 16.17
N ASN A 16 49.43 -16.09 17.49
CA ASN A 16 49.59 -15.13 18.61
C ASN A 16 48.45 -14.25 19.20
N TYR A 17 48.00 -14.69 20.39
CA TYR A 17 47.75 -13.94 21.66
C TYR A 17 46.70 -12.80 21.71
N LYS A 18 45.92 -12.62 22.80
CA LYS A 18 46.22 -12.93 24.22
C LYS A 18 44.95 -13.13 25.08
N LEU A 19 44.95 -14.13 25.96
CA LEU A 19 43.94 -14.28 27.03
C LEU A 19 44.22 -13.35 28.22
N LEU A 20 43.14 -12.98 28.93
CA LEU A 20 43.12 -12.87 30.38
C LEU A 20 41.87 -13.57 30.91
N VAL A 21 42.07 -14.55 31.80
CA VAL A 21 41.01 -15.28 32.50
C VAL A 21 41.28 -15.13 33.98
N GLU A 22 40.30 -14.60 34.73
CA GLU A 22 40.20 -14.90 36.16
C GLU A 22 39.13 -15.96 36.37
N THR A 23 39.55 -17.05 37.02
CA THR A 23 38.68 -18.16 37.39
C THR A 23 38.01 -17.87 38.74
N ASN A 24 36.73 -18.23 38.87
CA ASN A 24 36.19 -18.51 40.20
C ASN A 24 35.28 -19.74 40.17
N SER A 25 35.75 -20.81 40.80
CA SER A 25 35.13 -22.13 40.83
C SER A 25 34.30 -22.30 42.10
N ASN A 26 33.00 -22.62 41.98
CA ASN A 26 32.23 -23.21 43.09
C ASN A 26 30.91 -23.92 42.69
N PHE A 27 30.85 -24.52 41.49
CA PHE A 27 29.62 -25.14 40.96
C PHE A 27 29.29 -26.55 41.50
N PHE A 28 29.85 -27.00 42.64
CA PHE A 28 29.76 -28.41 43.05
C PHE A 28 29.35 -28.72 44.51
N ASN A 29 28.70 -27.79 45.23
CA ASN A 29 28.24 -28.08 46.61
C ASN A 29 26.81 -27.64 47.01
N THR A 30 25.99 -27.10 46.11
CA THR A 30 24.61 -26.66 46.45
C THR A 30 23.50 -27.62 45.96
N LEU A 31 23.85 -28.80 45.46
CA LEU A 31 22.92 -29.79 44.91
C LEU A 31 22.43 -30.83 45.95
N ARG A 32 22.31 -30.42 47.23
CA ARG A 32 22.00 -31.34 48.34
C ARG A 32 21.05 -30.82 49.43
N ARG A 33 20.22 -29.80 49.14
CA ARG A 33 19.30 -29.21 50.16
C ARG A 33 17.82 -28.99 49.79
N TYR A 34 17.36 -29.35 48.58
CA TYR A 34 15.94 -29.24 48.20
C TYR A 34 15.24 -30.59 47.92
N LYS A 35 15.52 -31.60 48.76
CA LYS A 35 14.70 -32.83 48.89
C LYS A 35 14.19 -32.98 50.32
N PHE A 36 13.35 -32.05 50.79
CA PHE A 36 12.61 -32.23 52.06
C PHE A 36 11.28 -31.44 52.19
N TYR A 37 10.79 -30.76 51.14
CA TYR A 37 9.56 -29.94 51.18
C TYR A 37 8.42 -30.46 50.28
N PHE A 38 8.36 -31.77 50.03
CA PHE A 38 7.36 -32.38 49.14
C PHE A 38 6.48 -33.46 49.80
N ILE A 39 6.47 -33.55 51.14
CA ILE A 39 5.76 -34.61 51.90
C ILE A 39 4.77 -34.05 52.95
N VAL A 40 4.69 -32.73 53.15
CA VAL A 40 3.81 -32.12 54.18
C VAL A 40 2.58 -31.41 53.60
N THR A 41 2.61 -30.95 52.35
CA THR A 41 1.50 -30.16 51.76
C THR A 41 0.36 -31.00 51.16
N PHE A 42 0.42 -32.34 51.24
CA PHE A 42 -0.63 -33.23 50.71
C PHE A 42 -1.65 -33.71 51.75
N ALA A 43 -1.60 -33.18 52.98
CA ALA A 43 -2.41 -33.62 54.11
C ALA A 43 -3.42 -32.58 54.63
N MET A 44 -3.63 -31.46 53.92
CA MET A 44 -4.44 -30.33 54.40
C MET A 44 -5.52 -29.83 53.41
N VAL A 45 -5.92 -30.68 52.45
CA VAL A 45 -7.01 -30.40 51.47
C VAL A 45 -8.14 -31.43 51.55
N LEU A 46 -8.16 -32.29 52.58
CA LEU A 46 -9.11 -33.40 52.73
C LEU A 46 -10.02 -33.31 53.97
N LEU A 47 -10.32 -32.10 54.43
CA LEU A 47 -11.36 -31.83 55.43
C LEU A 47 -12.15 -30.57 55.06
N LEU A 48 -13.47 -30.62 55.32
CA LEU A 48 -14.49 -29.57 55.13
C LEU A 48 -15.10 -29.42 53.72
N SER A 49 -15.83 -30.45 53.31
CA SER A 49 -17.08 -30.27 52.56
C SER A 49 -18.29 -30.32 53.51
N SER A 50 -19.40 -29.67 53.12
CA SER A 50 -20.71 -29.56 53.79
C SER A 50 -20.81 -28.67 55.06
N PHE A 51 -21.56 -27.55 54.99
CA PHE A 51 -22.94 -27.47 55.47
C PHE A 51 -23.71 -26.21 54.95
N LEU A 52 -25.04 -26.27 55.01
CA LEU A 52 -26.01 -25.42 54.29
C LEU A 52 -26.30 -23.99 54.85
N ALA A 53 -26.49 -23.05 53.93
CA ALA A 53 -27.64 -22.14 53.68
C ALA A 53 -28.33 -21.25 54.76
N ALA A 54 -28.89 -20.12 54.25
CA ALA A 54 -29.83 -19.13 54.83
C ALA A 54 -29.25 -18.17 55.90
N LEU A 55 -29.42 -16.84 55.85
CA LEU A 55 -30.61 -16.02 55.55
C LEU A 55 -30.24 -14.63 54.97
N ALA A 56 -31.22 -13.94 54.37
CA ALA A 56 -31.16 -12.51 54.05
C ALA A 56 -31.79 -11.65 55.18
N ILE A 57 -31.41 -10.36 55.26
CA ILE A 57 -32.25 -9.15 55.49
C ILE A 57 -31.42 -7.95 56.02
N VAL A 58 -31.30 -6.91 55.17
CA VAL A 58 -31.43 -5.43 55.40
C VAL A 58 -30.49 -4.72 56.44
N PRO A 59 -29.98 -3.50 56.14
CA PRO A 59 -28.77 -2.95 56.77
C PRO A 59 -29.04 -1.89 57.86
N ASN A 60 -27.98 -1.43 58.54
CA ASN A 60 -27.92 -0.03 59.00
C ASN A 60 -26.50 0.53 59.24
N SER A 61 -26.30 1.73 58.71
CA SER A 61 -25.36 2.82 59.09
C SER A 61 -24.28 2.60 60.16
N SER A 62 -23.03 2.93 59.79
CA SER A 62 -22.21 3.85 60.59
C SER A 62 -21.18 4.57 59.71
N SER A 63 -21.11 5.89 59.85
CA SER A 63 -20.24 6.79 59.09
C SER A 63 -18.76 6.67 59.44
N ALA A 64 -17.89 6.69 58.43
CA ALA A 64 -16.57 7.26 58.51
C ALA A 64 -16.40 8.22 57.31
N GLN A 65 -16.11 9.49 57.58
CA GLN A 65 -15.70 10.42 56.54
C GLN A 65 -14.25 10.12 56.19
N ASP A 66 -13.97 9.89 54.90
CA ASP A 66 -12.62 10.09 54.38
C ASP A 66 -12.70 11.01 53.16
N THR A 67 -11.90 12.06 53.17
CA THR A 67 -12.02 13.18 52.24
C THR A 67 -10.90 13.14 51.21
N SER A 68 -11.17 12.55 50.05
CA SER A 68 -10.36 12.70 48.85
C SER A 68 -11.27 13.02 47.65
N ASN A 69 -11.26 14.29 47.23
CA ASN A 69 -11.87 14.71 45.97
C ASN A 69 -11.01 14.23 44.81
N SER A 70 -11.17 12.98 44.39
CA SER A 70 -10.91 12.59 43.01
C SER A 70 -12.22 12.65 42.25
N LYS A 71 -12.40 13.70 41.43
CA LYS A 71 -13.40 13.68 40.37
C LYS A 71 -12.91 12.67 39.33
N THR A 72 -13.37 11.44 39.46
CA THR A 72 -13.53 10.58 38.28
C THR A 72 -14.74 11.14 37.55
N GLU A 73 -14.50 11.82 36.42
CA GLU A 73 -15.57 12.03 35.46
C GLU A 73 -16.03 10.63 35.00
N ALA A 74 -17.33 10.41 34.99
CA ALA A 74 -17.88 9.13 34.58
C ALA A 74 -17.76 9.06 33.06
N LEU A 75 -16.97 8.11 32.56
CA LEU A 75 -16.93 7.79 31.13
C LEU A 75 -18.35 7.53 30.62
N PRO A 76 -18.70 8.03 29.42
CA PRO A 76 -20.05 7.87 28.87
C PRO A 76 -20.36 6.39 28.70
N THR A 77 -21.46 5.93 29.30
CA THR A 77 -21.95 4.57 29.09
C THR A 77 -22.32 4.37 27.64
N SER A 78 -21.77 3.34 26.98
CA SER A 78 -22.03 3.04 25.57
C SER A 78 -23.51 3.13 25.19
N ILE A 79 -23.80 4.06 24.27
CA ILE A 79 -25.13 4.28 23.71
C ILE A 79 -25.31 3.26 22.59
N VAL A 80 -26.19 2.28 22.83
CA VAL A 80 -26.62 1.32 21.80
C VAL A 80 -27.21 2.09 20.62
N GLN A 81 -26.51 2.07 19.48
CA GLN A 81 -26.96 2.74 18.27
C GLN A 81 -27.92 1.81 17.51
N ASP A 82 -29.14 2.29 17.20
CA ASP A 82 -30.09 1.53 16.39
C ASP A 82 -29.60 1.48 14.94
N ARG A 83 -29.08 0.31 14.54
CA ARG A 83 -28.62 0.01 13.17
C ARG A 83 -29.55 -0.97 12.46
N THR A 84 -30.85 -0.91 12.77
CA THR A 84 -31.86 -1.62 11.97
C THR A 84 -31.96 -1.05 10.56
N GLY A 85 -31.95 -1.94 9.58
CA GLY A 85 -31.94 -1.62 8.17
C GLY A 85 -33.30 -1.74 7.51
N VAL A 86 -33.49 -1.00 6.43
CA VAL A 86 -34.69 -1.02 5.60
C VAL A 86 -34.33 -1.51 4.22
N ILE A 87 -35.05 -2.54 3.75
CA ILE A 87 -34.98 -3.00 2.36
C ILE A 87 -36.06 -2.27 1.55
N LYS A 88 -35.66 -1.64 0.44
CA LYS A 88 -36.55 -0.95 -0.50
C LYS A 88 -36.13 -1.26 -1.95
N PRO A 89 -36.94 -0.89 -2.98
CA PRO A 89 -36.47 -0.94 -4.37
C PRO A 89 -35.22 -0.08 -4.56
N ALA A 90 -34.31 -0.53 -5.42
CA ALA A 90 -33.09 0.21 -5.72
C ALA A 90 -33.39 1.58 -6.36
N GLU A 91 -32.66 2.60 -5.92
CA GLU A 91 -32.67 3.96 -6.46
C GLU A 91 -31.31 4.27 -7.13
N ASP A 92 -31.25 5.34 -7.93
CA ASP A 92 -29.98 5.83 -8.48
C ASP A 92 -29.27 6.66 -7.41
N HIS A 93 -28.03 6.28 -7.08
CA HIS A 93 -27.18 6.98 -6.10
C HIS A 93 -26.02 7.67 -6.80
N GLU A 94 -26.11 8.99 -6.97
CA GLU A 94 -24.97 9.84 -7.36
C GLU A 94 -24.36 10.47 -6.11
N LEU A 95 -23.02 10.49 -6.02
CA LEU A 95 -22.30 11.17 -4.94
C LEU A 95 -22.00 12.61 -5.35
N ASP A 96 -22.12 13.56 -4.42
CA ASP A 96 -21.79 14.96 -4.66
C ASP A 96 -20.28 15.19 -4.52
N TYR A 97 -19.65 15.74 -5.56
CA TYR A 97 -18.20 15.96 -5.62
C TYR A 97 -17.86 17.41 -5.24
N ASN A 98 -17.41 17.63 -4.00
CA ASN A 98 -17.01 18.95 -3.54
C ASN A 98 -15.59 19.32 -4.00
N ASN A 99 -15.48 20.32 -4.88
CA ASN A 99 -14.20 20.75 -5.45
C ASN A 99 -13.20 21.31 -4.41
N ASP A 100 -13.66 21.95 -3.34
CA ASP A 100 -12.77 22.57 -2.34
C ASP A 100 -12.05 21.48 -1.52
N ASN A 101 -12.78 20.45 -1.10
CA ASN A 101 -12.21 19.27 -0.44
C ASN A 101 -11.20 18.56 -1.34
N ARG A 102 -11.56 18.34 -2.62
CA ARG A 102 -10.64 17.71 -3.60
C ARG A 102 -9.38 18.54 -3.80
N LEU A 103 -9.49 19.88 -3.86
CA LEU A 103 -8.33 20.75 -4.01
C LEU A 103 -7.37 20.65 -2.81
N ALA A 104 -7.89 20.51 -1.59
CA ALA A 104 -7.06 20.24 -0.40
C ALA A 104 -6.32 18.89 -0.52
N SER A 105 -7.02 17.82 -0.91
CA SER A 105 -6.40 16.51 -1.09
C SER A 105 -5.30 16.49 -2.17
N LYS A 106 -5.42 17.32 -3.22
CA LYS A 106 -4.41 17.43 -4.28
C LYS A 106 -3.05 17.91 -3.80
N GLN A 107 -2.94 18.54 -2.63
CA GLN A 107 -1.65 18.94 -2.07
C GLN A 107 -0.90 17.77 -1.42
N PHE A 108 -1.56 16.65 -1.12
CA PHE A 108 -0.84 15.42 -0.74
C PHE A 108 0.02 14.88 -1.88
N PHE A 109 -0.29 15.21 -3.14
CA PHE A 109 0.63 14.93 -4.25
C PHE A 109 1.98 15.61 -4.04
N GLU A 110 2.03 16.83 -3.49
CA GLU A 110 3.27 17.57 -3.26
C GLU A 110 4.12 17.00 -2.11
N LEU A 111 3.52 16.15 -1.26
CA LEU A 111 4.21 15.37 -0.22
C LEU A 111 4.80 14.06 -0.75
N LEU A 112 4.41 13.61 -1.94
CA LEU A 112 4.99 12.42 -2.57
C LEU A 112 6.42 12.69 -3.05
N GLN A 113 7.16 11.61 -3.25
CA GLN A 113 8.44 11.67 -3.95
C GLN A 113 8.22 11.68 -5.48
N ASP A 114 9.20 12.23 -6.21
CA ASP A 114 9.20 12.34 -7.69
C ASP A 114 8.11 13.22 -8.33
N THR A 115 7.75 14.32 -7.67
CA THR A 115 6.63 15.19 -8.04
C THR A 115 6.93 16.28 -9.07
N ASN A 116 8.20 16.43 -9.48
CA ASN A 116 8.68 17.46 -10.42
C ASN A 116 7.86 17.52 -11.73
N ASN A 117 7.11 18.60 -11.90
CA ASN A 117 6.21 18.87 -13.03
C ASN A 117 5.24 17.71 -13.34
N THR A 118 4.83 16.97 -12.32
CA THR A 118 3.87 15.87 -12.47
C THR A 118 2.43 16.37 -12.46
N TYR A 119 1.53 15.63 -13.10
CA TYR A 119 0.12 15.97 -13.20
C TYR A 119 -0.77 14.73 -13.23
N TYR A 120 -2.02 14.91 -12.81
CA TYR A 120 -3.10 13.93 -12.95
C TYR A 120 -4.35 14.65 -13.46
N ASN A 121 -4.95 14.11 -14.52
CA ASN A 121 -6.26 14.51 -15.04
C ASN A 121 -7.29 13.42 -14.66
N GLU A 122 -8.19 13.78 -13.75
CA GLU A 122 -9.26 12.92 -13.24
C GLU A 122 -10.28 12.50 -14.30
N GLU A 123 -10.63 13.41 -15.22
CA GLU A 123 -11.64 13.17 -16.25
C GLU A 123 -11.16 12.15 -17.28
N THR A 124 -9.90 12.26 -17.71
CA THR A 124 -9.32 11.39 -18.74
C THR A 124 -8.61 10.17 -18.17
N GLY A 125 -8.36 10.13 -16.85
CA GLY A 125 -7.55 9.09 -16.21
C GLY A 125 -6.09 9.09 -16.70
N ILE A 126 -5.53 10.28 -16.98
CA ILE A 126 -4.16 10.41 -17.50
C ILE A 126 -3.27 11.02 -16.41
N LEU A 127 -2.16 10.36 -16.12
CA LEU A 127 -1.12 10.82 -15.21
C LEU A 127 0.23 10.84 -15.91
N GLY A 128 1.08 11.80 -15.57
CA GLY A 128 2.34 12.01 -16.29
C GLY A 128 3.18 13.16 -15.75
N THR A 129 4.20 13.53 -16.53
CA THR A 129 5.11 14.62 -16.23
C THR A 129 5.43 15.44 -17.48
N SER A 130 5.83 16.70 -17.29
CA SER A 130 6.50 17.53 -18.31
C SER A 130 7.97 17.82 -18.00
N PHE A 131 8.58 17.06 -17.07
CA PHE A 131 10.01 17.11 -16.78
C PHE A 131 10.77 15.95 -17.45
N PHE A 132 11.63 16.28 -18.41
CA PHE A 132 12.57 15.31 -18.98
C PHE A 132 13.81 15.21 -18.08
N SER A 133 14.11 14.01 -17.58
CA SER A 133 15.32 13.73 -16.80
C SER A 133 16.20 12.68 -17.49
N PRO A 134 17.48 12.54 -17.08
CA PRO A 134 18.25 11.31 -17.29
C PRO A 134 17.46 10.08 -16.84
N ASN A 135 17.87 8.88 -17.28
CA ASN A 135 17.09 7.67 -17.01
C ASN A 135 17.08 7.37 -15.50
N VAL A 136 15.89 7.51 -14.89
CA VAL A 136 15.62 7.25 -13.47
C VAL A 136 14.49 6.25 -13.39
N PHE A 137 14.75 5.09 -12.80
CA PHE A 137 13.86 3.93 -12.82
C PHE A 137 12.47 4.20 -12.21
N SER A 138 12.41 4.97 -11.10
CA SER A 138 11.15 5.34 -10.42
C SER A 138 10.24 6.22 -11.29
N ARG A 139 10.83 7.02 -12.19
CA ARG A 139 10.13 7.97 -13.06
C ARG A 139 9.63 7.38 -14.36
N GLN A 140 9.89 6.10 -14.63
CA GLN A 140 9.50 5.44 -15.87
C GLN A 140 8.11 4.80 -15.73
N PRO A 141 7.21 4.96 -16.73
CA PRO A 141 5.98 4.18 -16.82
C PRO A 141 6.28 2.79 -17.40
N TYR A 142 5.26 1.94 -17.45
CA TYR A 142 5.34 0.66 -18.16
C TYR A 142 4.04 0.34 -18.87
N VAL A 143 4.13 -0.49 -19.91
CA VAL A 143 2.99 -1.13 -20.57
C VAL A 143 2.98 -2.60 -20.19
N ALA A 144 1.81 -3.16 -19.87
CA ALA A 144 1.65 -4.58 -19.61
C ALA A 144 0.23 -5.04 -19.95
N ASN A 145 0.09 -6.31 -20.35
CA ASN A 145 -1.20 -6.95 -20.60
C ASN A 145 -1.36 -8.29 -19.84
N GLY A 146 -0.51 -8.55 -18.84
CA GLY A 146 -0.41 -9.81 -18.10
C GLY A 146 0.09 -11.01 -18.90
N TYR A 147 0.63 -10.81 -20.11
CA TYR A 147 1.41 -11.80 -20.86
C TYR A 147 2.77 -11.25 -21.29
N ILE A 148 2.78 -10.06 -21.90
CA ILE A 148 3.99 -9.26 -22.15
C ILE A 148 3.93 -7.95 -21.35
N GLY A 149 5.11 -7.46 -21.00
CA GLY A 149 5.30 -6.11 -20.47
C GLY A 149 6.60 -5.49 -20.97
N SER A 150 6.69 -4.17 -20.87
CA SER A 150 7.92 -3.39 -21.08
C SER A 150 7.86 -2.11 -20.25
N ARG A 151 8.94 -1.81 -19.52
CA ARG A 151 9.15 -0.52 -18.87
C ARG A 151 9.74 0.46 -19.87
N ILE A 152 9.16 1.65 -19.97
CA ILE A 152 9.45 2.60 -21.04
C ILE A 152 10.43 3.67 -20.55
N PRO A 153 11.60 3.87 -21.20
CA PRO A 153 12.53 4.94 -20.83
C PRO A 153 11.90 6.33 -20.95
N ASN A 154 12.56 7.34 -20.38
CA ASN A 154 12.09 8.73 -20.42
C ASN A 154 12.00 9.27 -21.86
N ILE A 155 12.77 8.72 -22.81
CA ILE A 155 12.66 9.10 -24.24
C ILE A 155 11.38 8.56 -24.90
N GLY A 156 10.68 7.61 -24.28
CA GLY A 156 9.42 7.04 -24.76
C GLY A 156 9.53 5.77 -25.59
N LEU A 157 10.72 5.17 -25.74
CA LEU A 157 10.97 3.92 -26.47
C LEU A 157 12.36 3.32 -26.18
N GLY A 158 12.53 2.03 -26.47
CA GLY A 158 13.78 1.29 -26.39
C GLY A 158 14.21 0.89 -24.98
N TYR A 159 15.49 0.56 -24.83
CA TYR A 159 16.09 0.07 -23.59
C TYR A 159 17.02 1.13 -22.95
N ALA A 160 16.94 1.27 -21.62
CA ALA A 160 17.86 2.06 -20.83
C ALA A 160 18.17 1.39 -19.49
N GLN A 161 19.36 1.61 -18.95
CA GLN A 161 19.66 1.31 -17.55
C GLN A 161 19.33 2.53 -16.67
N ASP A 162 19.18 2.29 -15.38
CA ASP A 162 19.09 3.35 -14.38
C ASP A 162 20.45 4.08 -14.27
N GLU A 163 20.45 5.40 -14.41
CA GLU A 163 21.66 6.22 -14.56
C GLU A 163 22.03 6.99 -13.29
N ILE A 164 21.02 7.48 -12.56
CA ILE A 164 21.18 8.29 -11.35
C ILE A 164 20.14 7.89 -10.30
N THR A 165 20.52 7.95 -9.03
CA THR A 165 19.53 7.94 -7.94
C THR A 165 19.23 9.34 -7.47
N LEU A 166 18.09 9.50 -6.83
CA LEU A 166 17.56 10.79 -6.39
C LEU A 166 18.08 11.19 -5.00
N PHE A 167 18.57 10.22 -4.25
CA PHE A 167 18.85 10.37 -2.81
C PHE A 167 20.34 10.25 -2.48
N THR A 168 21.10 9.48 -3.26
CA THR A 168 22.54 9.27 -3.03
C THR A 168 23.37 9.25 -4.32
N ASN A 169 24.69 9.37 -4.15
CA ASN A 169 25.68 9.18 -5.22
C ASN A 169 26.33 7.78 -5.20
N GLU A 170 25.90 6.90 -4.29
CA GLU A 170 26.44 5.53 -4.20
C GLU A 170 26.01 4.68 -5.40
N SER A 171 27.00 4.13 -6.13
CA SER A 171 26.72 3.37 -7.36
C SER A 171 25.94 2.08 -7.15
N ALA A 172 25.97 1.50 -5.94
CA ALA A 172 25.15 0.34 -5.59
C ALA A 172 23.64 0.67 -5.51
N ALA A 173 23.28 1.95 -5.35
CA ALA A 173 21.90 2.41 -5.31
C ALA A 173 21.18 2.36 -6.69
N LEU A 174 21.91 2.03 -7.77
CA LEU A 174 21.39 1.79 -9.13
C LEU A 174 20.99 0.32 -9.39
N ASN A 175 21.27 -0.58 -8.46
CA ASN A 175 20.98 -2.01 -8.62
C ASN A 175 19.62 -2.37 -8.00
N ASN A 176 18.97 -3.41 -8.53
CA ASN A 176 18.01 -4.20 -7.76
C ASN A 176 18.71 -4.76 -6.52
N ASP A 177 17.92 -5.09 -5.50
CA ASP A 177 18.41 -5.82 -4.32
C ASP A 177 18.26 -7.35 -4.53
N TRP A 178 17.84 -8.07 -3.51
CA TRP A 178 17.69 -9.52 -3.48
C TRP A 178 16.77 -10.04 -4.61
N PRO A 179 17.08 -11.18 -5.24
CA PRO A 179 18.24 -12.04 -5.00
C PRO A 179 19.44 -11.78 -5.95
N GLN A 180 19.30 -10.85 -6.90
CA GLN A 180 20.18 -10.76 -8.08
C GLN A 180 21.22 -9.63 -8.04
N PHE A 181 20.98 -8.52 -7.33
CA PHE A 181 21.96 -7.43 -7.18
C PHE A 181 22.46 -6.82 -8.52
N ASN A 182 21.70 -6.98 -9.61
CA ASN A 182 22.00 -6.44 -10.94
C ASN A 182 21.54 -4.98 -11.09
N PRO A 183 22.14 -4.18 -11.99
CA PRO A 183 21.62 -2.86 -12.37
C PRO A 183 20.13 -2.90 -12.72
N ARG A 184 19.35 -1.89 -12.32
CA ARG A 184 17.96 -1.70 -12.75
C ARG A 184 17.92 -1.29 -14.23
N TYR A 185 16.89 -1.72 -14.97
CA TYR A 185 16.75 -1.42 -16.39
C TYR A 185 15.29 -1.39 -16.88
N ALA A 186 15.04 -0.47 -17.81
CA ALA A 186 13.83 -0.44 -18.63
C ALA A 186 13.86 -1.62 -19.62
N GLY A 187 13.29 -2.75 -19.20
CA GLY A 187 13.33 -4.01 -19.93
C GLY A 187 11.95 -4.57 -20.29
N SER A 188 11.96 -5.52 -21.21
CA SER A 188 10.80 -6.27 -21.68
C SER A 188 10.72 -7.66 -21.08
N PHE A 189 9.52 -8.11 -20.70
CA PHE A 189 9.29 -9.38 -20.02
C PHE A 189 8.14 -10.17 -20.65
N VAL A 190 8.21 -11.50 -20.51
CA VAL A 190 7.10 -12.42 -20.80
C VAL A 190 6.75 -13.14 -19.50
N ALA A 191 5.46 -13.35 -19.25
CA ALA A 191 5.00 -14.19 -18.15
C ALA A 191 5.64 -15.58 -18.22
N ASP A 192 5.80 -16.23 -17.06
CA ASP A 192 6.28 -17.63 -16.91
C ASP A 192 7.53 -18.01 -17.74
N PHE A 193 8.41 -17.03 -17.94
CA PHE A 193 9.67 -17.17 -18.69
C PHE A 193 10.84 -17.03 -17.71
N TYR A 194 11.12 -18.10 -16.97
CA TYR A 194 12.17 -18.15 -15.96
C TYR A 194 13.41 -18.87 -16.49
N ALA A 195 14.58 -18.33 -16.15
CA ALA A 195 15.87 -19.02 -16.18
C ALA A 195 16.09 -19.81 -14.88
N LEU A 196 17.02 -20.75 -14.93
CA LEU A 196 17.51 -21.50 -13.77
C LEU A 196 18.96 -21.10 -13.48
N GLU A 197 19.18 -20.40 -12.36
CA GLU A 197 20.52 -20.00 -11.92
C GLU A 197 21.16 -21.11 -11.10
N GLU A 198 22.43 -21.46 -11.37
CA GLU A 198 23.14 -22.48 -10.59
C GLU A 198 23.44 -22.00 -9.15
N HIS A 199 23.76 -20.71 -9.00
CA HIS A 199 23.99 -20.03 -7.74
C HIS A 199 23.50 -18.59 -7.81
N LEU A 200 22.96 -18.07 -6.70
CA LEU A 200 22.60 -16.65 -6.58
C LEU A 200 23.80 -15.80 -6.17
N THR A 201 23.74 -14.50 -6.46
CA THR A 201 24.73 -13.54 -5.96
C THR A 201 24.72 -13.44 -4.43
N LYS A 202 23.53 -13.56 -3.81
CA LYS A 202 23.35 -13.66 -2.36
C LYS A 202 22.03 -14.38 -2.04
N THR A 203 22.05 -15.25 -1.04
CA THR A 203 20.88 -15.96 -0.52
C THR A 203 21.00 -16.16 0.99
N ASN A 204 19.85 -16.31 1.66
CA ASN A 204 19.76 -16.68 3.06
C ASN A 204 19.90 -18.20 3.29
N PHE A 205 19.76 -19.01 2.23
CA PHE A 205 19.72 -20.49 2.27
C PHE A 205 20.70 -21.14 1.26
N PRO A 206 22.01 -20.84 1.32
CA PRO A 206 23.00 -21.33 0.36
C PRO A 206 23.11 -22.86 0.34
N GLU A 207 22.73 -23.57 1.41
CA GLU A 207 22.66 -25.03 1.46
C GLU A 207 21.57 -25.66 0.58
N LEU A 208 20.68 -24.84 0.00
CA LEU A 208 19.66 -25.29 -0.95
C LEU A 208 20.10 -25.17 -2.42
N ASP A 209 21.16 -24.41 -2.75
CA ASP A 209 21.75 -24.40 -4.11
C ASP A 209 22.21 -25.81 -4.50
N ASP A 210 22.82 -26.55 -3.56
CA ASP A 210 23.26 -27.95 -3.71
C ASP A 210 22.10 -28.93 -4.02
N LYS A 211 20.83 -28.50 -3.86
CA LYS A 211 19.64 -29.33 -4.11
C LYS A 211 18.90 -29.00 -5.40
N GLY A 212 19.05 -27.80 -5.94
CA GLY A 212 18.36 -27.39 -7.15
C GLY A 212 18.49 -25.90 -7.46
N TYR A 213 18.41 -25.59 -8.74
CA TYR A 213 18.64 -24.24 -9.26
C TYR A 213 17.45 -23.32 -8.94
N PRO A 214 17.65 -22.17 -8.26
CA PRO A 214 16.62 -21.14 -8.11
C PRO A 214 16.11 -20.61 -9.47
N ASN A 215 14.83 -20.22 -9.47
CA ASN A 215 14.12 -19.73 -10.64
C ASN A 215 14.21 -18.19 -10.66
N ILE A 216 14.62 -17.57 -11.76
CA ILE A 216 14.68 -16.09 -11.88
C ILE A 216 14.08 -15.68 -13.23
N ILE A 217 13.21 -14.67 -13.25
CA ILE A 217 12.57 -14.21 -14.49
C ILE A 217 13.63 -13.73 -15.49
N ALA A 218 13.54 -14.20 -16.73
CA ALA A 218 14.38 -13.76 -17.83
C ALA A 218 13.68 -12.62 -18.59
N SER A 219 14.43 -11.58 -18.96
CA SER A 219 13.91 -10.55 -19.87
C SER A 219 14.13 -10.98 -21.32
N ILE A 220 13.24 -10.53 -22.21
CA ILE A 220 13.37 -10.70 -23.65
C ILE A 220 14.03 -9.45 -24.28
N PRO A 221 14.59 -9.55 -25.50
CA PRO A 221 15.07 -8.39 -26.23
C PRO A 221 13.98 -7.32 -26.33
N ASP A 222 14.34 -6.05 -26.12
CA ASP A 222 13.31 -5.02 -25.99
C ASP A 222 12.53 -4.83 -27.29
N TRP A 223 11.21 -5.04 -27.22
CA TRP A 223 10.35 -5.02 -28.39
C TRP A 223 9.89 -3.61 -28.76
N THR A 224 10.12 -2.60 -27.90
CA THR A 224 9.74 -1.21 -28.17
C THR A 224 10.80 -0.45 -28.97
N ASP A 225 12.01 -1.01 -29.11
CA ASP A 225 13.17 -0.33 -29.70
C ASP A 225 12.94 0.07 -31.16
N LEU A 226 12.91 1.39 -31.41
CA LEU A 226 12.72 2.01 -32.71
C LEU A 226 13.49 3.33 -32.72
N GLN A 227 14.60 3.37 -33.43
CA GLN A 227 15.59 4.46 -33.34
C GLN A 227 15.67 5.23 -34.66
N PHE A 228 16.18 6.46 -34.60
CA PHE A 228 16.58 7.17 -35.80
C PHE A 228 17.80 8.05 -35.59
N LYS A 229 18.44 8.46 -36.69
CA LYS A 229 19.51 9.45 -36.67
C LYS A 229 19.40 10.41 -37.85
N ILE A 230 19.96 11.60 -37.70
CA ILE A 230 20.09 12.53 -38.84
C ILE A 230 21.26 12.05 -39.71
N ALA A 231 20.97 11.73 -40.97
CA ALA A 231 21.92 11.08 -41.87
C ALA A 231 23.21 11.88 -42.03
N LYS A 232 24.35 11.18 -42.03
CA LYS A 232 25.73 11.75 -42.08
C LYS A 232 26.12 12.61 -40.85
N THR A 233 25.35 12.59 -39.77
CA THR A 233 25.69 13.24 -38.48
C THR A 233 25.88 12.19 -37.38
N PRO A 234 26.47 12.53 -36.22
CA PRO A 234 26.49 11.65 -35.05
C PRO A 234 25.23 11.75 -34.17
N LEU A 235 24.20 12.51 -34.58
CA LEU A 235 23.00 12.78 -33.77
C LEU A 235 22.01 11.62 -33.89
N TRP A 236 21.91 10.83 -32.81
CA TRP A 236 20.97 9.72 -32.64
C TRP A 236 19.84 10.10 -31.69
N PHE A 237 18.63 9.70 -32.07
CA PHE A 237 17.46 9.67 -31.19
C PHE A 237 17.27 8.23 -30.70
N ASN A 238 17.77 7.96 -29.50
CA ASN A 238 17.56 6.73 -28.72
C ASN A 238 17.76 7.05 -27.22
N ALA A 239 17.41 6.10 -26.35
CA ALA A 239 17.42 6.30 -24.90
C ALA A 239 18.82 6.48 -24.27
N LEU A 240 19.91 6.26 -25.02
CA LEU A 240 21.30 6.34 -24.55
C LEU A 240 22.07 7.55 -25.11
N ASN A 241 21.49 8.29 -26.07
CA ASN A 241 22.18 9.37 -26.78
C ASN A 241 21.47 10.73 -26.74
N VAL A 242 20.17 10.78 -26.43
CA VAL A 242 19.46 12.05 -26.23
C VAL A 242 19.72 12.56 -24.82
N THR A 243 20.14 13.83 -24.72
CA THR A 243 20.46 14.51 -23.46
C THR A 243 19.48 15.65 -23.19
N ALA A 244 19.31 16.02 -21.92
CA ALA A 244 18.27 16.97 -21.51
C ALA A 244 18.44 18.39 -22.08
N ASP A 245 19.66 18.79 -22.46
CA ASP A 245 19.93 20.04 -23.17
C ASP A 245 19.43 20.07 -24.62
N GLN A 246 19.08 18.92 -25.19
CA GLN A 246 18.54 18.78 -26.55
C GLN A 246 17.01 18.74 -26.60
N VAL A 247 16.33 18.72 -25.44
CA VAL A 247 14.90 18.41 -25.31
C VAL A 247 14.12 19.60 -24.75
N THR A 248 13.02 19.95 -25.41
CA THR A 248 12.06 20.98 -24.99
C THR A 248 10.63 20.47 -25.19
N ASN A 249 9.62 21.19 -24.66
CA ASN A 249 8.20 20.84 -24.80
C ASN A 249 7.86 19.36 -24.50
N TYR A 250 8.57 18.78 -23.53
CA TYR A 250 8.43 17.38 -23.16
C TYR A 250 7.13 17.11 -22.41
N SER A 251 6.51 15.97 -22.71
CA SER A 251 5.65 15.28 -21.76
C SER A 251 5.72 13.78 -21.97
N GLN A 252 5.66 13.01 -20.88
CA GLN A 252 5.38 11.58 -20.91
C GLN A 252 4.19 11.32 -19.99
N ASN A 253 3.22 10.55 -20.48
CA ASN A 253 2.02 10.20 -19.76
C ASN A 253 1.62 8.74 -19.95
N MET A 254 0.82 8.25 -19.02
CA MET A 254 0.21 6.93 -18.98
C MET A 254 -1.28 7.13 -18.72
N SER A 255 -2.12 6.38 -19.40
CA SER A 255 -3.55 6.30 -19.12
C SER A 255 -3.83 5.13 -18.18
N ILE A 256 -4.42 5.36 -17.01
CA ILE A 256 -4.90 4.26 -16.14
C ILE A 256 -6.20 3.62 -16.65
N ASN A 257 -6.84 4.20 -17.67
CA ASN A 257 -8.06 3.65 -18.26
C ASN A 257 -7.79 2.56 -19.32
N ASN A 258 -6.63 2.59 -19.97
CA ASN A 258 -6.24 1.62 -21.01
C ASN A 258 -4.73 1.27 -21.05
N GLY A 259 -3.91 1.76 -20.14
CA GLY A 259 -2.48 1.41 -20.08
C GLY A 259 -1.64 1.81 -21.29
N ILE A 260 -2.13 2.74 -22.12
CA ILE A 260 -1.35 3.35 -23.20
C ILE A 260 -0.37 4.35 -22.60
N VAL A 261 0.90 4.26 -23.00
CA VAL A 261 1.94 5.26 -22.68
C VAL A 261 2.19 6.11 -23.92
N ASN A 262 2.17 7.43 -23.75
CA ASN A 262 2.56 8.38 -24.80
C ASN A 262 3.73 9.25 -24.31
N THR A 263 4.70 9.50 -25.19
CA THR A 263 5.74 10.51 -24.98
C THR A 263 5.72 11.51 -26.14
N THR A 264 5.87 12.80 -25.86
CA THR A 264 5.94 13.88 -26.84
C THR A 264 7.09 14.82 -26.48
N MET A 265 7.88 15.27 -27.44
CA MET A 265 8.93 16.27 -27.21
C MET A 265 9.40 16.98 -28.47
N ASP A 266 10.04 18.12 -28.28
CA ASP A 266 10.76 18.87 -29.29
C ASP A 266 12.28 18.66 -29.12
N TRP A 267 12.94 18.09 -30.13
CA TRP A 267 14.36 17.72 -30.15
C TRP A 267 15.19 18.64 -31.05
N LEU A 268 16.45 18.90 -30.63
CA LEU A 268 17.45 19.75 -31.29
C LEU A 268 16.95 21.19 -31.51
N ASP A 269 16.87 21.97 -30.43
CA ASP A 269 16.36 23.36 -30.42
C ASP A 269 14.97 23.50 -31.08
N GLY A 270 14.15 22.46 -30.97
CA GLY A 270 12.82 22.39 -31.58
C GLY A 270 12.80 22.18 -33.09
N LEU A 271 13.87 21.68 -33.71
CA LEU A 271 13.88 21.32 -35.13
C LEU A 271 12.88 20.20 -35.46
N LEU A 272 12.81 19.18 -34.60
CA LEU A 272 11.98 17.98 -34.77
C LEU A 272 11.02 17.82 -33.59
N HIS A 273 9.72 17.80 -33.87
CA HIS A 273 8.72 17.29 -32.93
C HIS A 273 8.63 15.77 -33.06
N VAL A 274 8.77 15.05 -31.95
CA VAL A 274 8.75 13.59 -31.85
C VAL A 274 7.64 13.18 -30.90
N SER A 275 6.81 12.20 -31.32
CA SER A 275 5.81 11.58 -30.46
C SER A 275 5.86 10.07 -30.58
N SER A 276 5.94 9.35 -29.45
CA SER A 276 5.74 7.90 -29.39
C SER A 276 4.46 7.54 -28.64
N GLN A 277 3.83 6.45 -29.06
CA GLN A 277 2.72 5.79 -28.38
C GLN A 277 3.03 4.29 -28.32
N ILE A 278 3.05 3.73 -27.12
CA ILE A 278 3.40 2.32 -26.86
C ILE A 278 2.20 1.60 -26.24
N VAL A 279 1.91 0.40 -26.73
CA VAL A 279 0.75 -0.40 -26.30
C VAL A 279 1.11 -1.90 -26.22
N SER A 280 0.89 -2.50 -25.05
CA SER A 280 0.76 -3.97 -24.92
C SER A 280 -0.71 -4.34 -25.11
N HIS A 281 -1.08 -5.01 -26.20
CA HIS A 281 -2.49 -5.11 -26.57
C HIS A 281 -3.30 -5.99 -25.60
N ARG A 282 -4.46 -5.51 -25.12
CA ARG A 282 -5.22 -6.18 -24.05
C ARG A 282 -5.84 -7.50 -24.49
N ASP A 283 -6.60 -7.52 -25.59
CA ASP A 283 -7.24 -8.73 -26.12
C ASP A 283 -6.20 -9.69 -26.73
N ILE A 284 -5.60 -9.27 -27.85
CA ILE A 284 -4.50 -9.93 -28.58
C ILE A 284 -3.21 -9.94 -27.73
N TYR A 285 -3.09 -10.89 -26.81
CA TYR A 285 -2.05 -10.90 -25.77
C TYR A 285 -0.62 -10.93 -26.29
N GLN A 286 -0.37 -11.52 -27.46
CA GLN A 286 0.96 -11.59 -28.09
C GLN A 286 1.45 -10.27 -28.70
N LEU A 287 0.57 -9.27 -28.88
CA LEU A 287 0.85 -8.11 -29.72
C LEU A 287 1.36 -6.92 -28.90
N GLY A 288 2.62 -6.57 -29.11
CA GLY A 288 3.18 -5.25 -28.81
C GLY A 288 3.01 -4.30 -30.00
N TYR A 289 2.76 -3.02 -29.74
CA TYR A 289 2.58 -2.01 -30.78
C TYR A 289 3.31 -0.70 -30.42
N VAL A 290 3.95 -0.10 -31.42
CA VAL A 290 4.68 1.17 -31.33
C VAL A 290 4.26 2.07 -32.49
N ASN A 291 3.78 3.27 -32.20
CA ASN A 291 3.56 4.35 -33.17
C ASN A 291 4.54 5.48 -32.88
N LEU A 292 5.44 5.77 -33.81
CA LEU A 292 6.39 6.88 -33.74
C LEU A 292 6.09 7.91 -34.83
N GLU A 293 5.74 9.11 -34.43
CA GLU A 293 5.64 10.28 -35.30
C GLU A 293 6.90 11.13 -35.18
N VAL A 294 7.46 11.56 -36.31
CA VAL A 294 8.55 12.55 -36.35
C VAL A 294 8.18 13.61 -37.38
N SER A 295 8.23 14.89 -36.99
CA SER A 295 7.87 15.99 -37.86
C SER A 295 8.77 17.21 -37.70
N LEU A 296 8.98 17.95 -38.79
CA LEU A 296 9.66 19.23 -38.77
C LEU A 296 8.76 20.29 -38.10
N ASN A 297 9.30 21.02 -37.12
CA ASN A 297 8.63 22.21 -36.62
C ASN A 297 8.74 23.33 -37.67
N THR A 298 7.75 23.41 -38.56
CA THR A 298 7.79 24.30 -39.74
C THR A 298 7.87 25.80 -39.39
N GLU A 299 7.49 26.19 -38.17
CA GLU A 299 7.55 27.57 -37.69
C GLU A 299 8.95 27.98 -37.20
N ASN A 300 9.71 27.03 -36.64
CA ASN A 300 11.04 27.25 -36.06
C ASN A 300 12.21 26.82 -36.98
N LEU A 301 11.96 26.55 -38.27
CA LEU A 301 13.01 26.11 -39.19
C LEU A 301 14.12 27.16 -39.38
N PRO A 302 15.41 26.76 -39.37
CA PRO A 302 16.52 27.64 -39.71
C PRO A 302 16.32 28.34 -41.06
N ALA A 303 16.75 29.60 -41.17
CA ALA A 303 16.53 30.42 -42.38
C ALA A 303 17.07 29.80 -43.69
N ASN A 304 18.10 28.94 -43.59
CA ASN A 304 18.71 28.23 -44.71
C ASN A 304 18.32 26.73 -44.77
N PHE A 305 17.25 26.31 -44.09
CA PHE A 305 16.81 24.92 -44.08
C PHE A 305 16.28 24.47 -45.45
N THR A 306 16.86 23.40 -45.99
CA THR A 306 16.39 22.69 -47.19
C THR A 306 15.69 21.38 -46.88
N GLU A 307 16.34 20.50 -46.12
CA GLU A 307 15.91 19.12 -45.89
C GLU A 307 16.48 18.57 -44.58
N CYS A 308 15.79 17.60 -43.96
CA CYS A 308 16.30 16.79 -42.87
C CYS A 308 16.27 15.30 -43.29
N PRO A 309 17.41 14.72 -43.70
CA PRO A 309 17.48 13.30 -44.03
C PRO A 309 17.58 12.47 -42.75
N LEU A 310 16.66 11.50 -42.59
CA LEU A 310 16.60 10.57 -41.47
C LEU A 310 16.93 9.15 -41.93
N GLU A 311 17.73 8.45 -41.14
CA GLU A 311 17.92 7.00 -41.23
C GLU A 311 17.19 6.37 -40.02
N LEU A 312 16.12 5.61 -40.30
CA LEU A 312 15.26 4.92 -39.34
C LEU A 312 15.72 3.47 -39.15
N TYR A 313 15.58 2.96 -37.93
CA TYR A 313 16.00 1.62 -37.52
C TYR A 313 14.93 0.94 -36.66
N ASP A 314 14.37 -0.16 -37.15
CA ASP A 314 13.67 -1.14 -36.31
C ASP A 314 14.67 -2.24 -35.92
N ILE A 315 14.79 -2.51 -34.62
CA ILE A 315 15.87 -3.30 -34.02
C ILE A 315 15.29 -4.33 -33.03
N PHE A 316 15.87 -5.53 -33.03
CA PHE A 316 15.95 -6.39 -31.85
C PHE A 316 17.43 -6.57 -31.50
N ASN A 317 17.79 -6.32 -30.24
CA ASN A 317 19.17 -6.45 -29.75
C ASN A 317 19.20 -7.36 -28.52
N HIS A 318 19.86 -8.52 -28.64
CA HIS A 318 20.01 -9.49 -27.54
C HIS A 318 20.70 -8.90 -26.31
N SER A 319 21.56 -7.88 -26.46
CA SER A 319 22.21 -7.20 -25.32
C SER A 319 21.27 -6.35 -24.47
N THR A 320 19.98 -6.27 -24.79
CA THR A 320 18.93 -5.63 -23.96
C THR A 320 18.18 -6.65 -23.10
N SER A 321 18.48 -7.94 -23.26
CA SER A 321 17.89 -9.05 -22.51
C SER A 321 18.86 -9.60 -21.45
N TRP A 322 18.29 -10.15 -20.37
CA TRP A 322 19.02 -10.71 -19.24
C TRP A 322 18.58 -12.15 -18.98
N ARG A 323 19.55 -13.00 -18.62
CA ARG A 323 19.37 -14.43 -18.31
C ARG A 323 18.78 -15.23 -19.48
N THR A 324 19.21 -14.89 -20.69
CA THR A 324 18.90 -15.62 -21.91
C THR A 324 20.12 -15.74 -22.82
N TYR A 325 20.10 -16.75 -23.68
CA TYR A 325 21.00 -16.85 -24.82
C TYR A 325 20.24 -16.75 -26.15
N LEU A 326 20.91 -16.20 -27.15
CA LEU A 326 20.38 -16.07 -28.51
C LEU A 326 20.35 -17.43 -29.20
N GLN A 327 19.16 -17.88 -29.61
CA GLN A 327 18.96 -19.13 -30.36
C GLN A 327 19.05 -18.90 -31.87
N ASP A 328 18.33 -17.90 -32.38
CA ASP A 328 18.31 -17.54 -33.81
C ASP A 328 17.87 -16.08 -33.99
N SER A 329 18.26 -15.45 -35.09
CA SER A 329 17.84 -14.09 -35.44
C SER A 329 18.09 -13.77 -36.91
N GLY A 330 17.30 -12.86 -37.48
CA GLY A 330 17.54 -12.37 -38.83
C GLY A 330 16.38 -11.57 -39.40
N TYR A 331 16.29 -11.57 -40.72
CA TYR A 331 15.22 -10.96 -41.49
C TYR A 331 14.51 -12.04 -42.33
N ASP A 332 13.19 -12.13 -42.21
CA ASP A 332 12.36 -13.06 -42.96
C ASP A 332 11.89 -12.40 -44.27
N GLU A 333 12.54 -12.75 -45.38
CA GLU A 333 12.23 -12.24 -46.72
C GLU A 333 10.83 -12.61 -47.24
N LYS A 334 10.20 -13.65 -46.68
CA LYS A 334 8.84 -14.09 -47.07
C LYS A 334 7.78 -13.26 -46.36
N ASN A 335 8.04 -12.89 -45.11
CA ASN A 335 7.08 -12.23 -44.22
C ASN A 335 7.36 -10.73 -44.01
N ASP A 336 8.44 -10.19 -44.59
CA ASP A 336 8.84 -8.77 -44.56
C ASP A 336 8.93 -8.20 -43.13
N GLY A 337 9.86 -8.76 -42.35
CA GLY A 337 10.12 -8.33 -40.98
C GLY A 337 11.34 -9.01 -40.36
N ILE A 338 11.78 -8.50 -39.22
CA ILE A 338 12.90 -9.06 -38.44
C ILE A 338 12.38 -10.03 -37.38
N PHE A 339 13.20 -11.01 -37.02
CA PHE A 339 12.91 -11.93 -35.92
C PHE A 339 14.11 -12.12 -35.00
N MET A 340 13.81 -12.49 -33.76
CA MET A 340 14.79 -12.95 -32.77
C MET A 340 14.15 -14.01 -31.90
N ILE A 341 14.89 -15.09 -31.61
CA ILE A 341 14.46 -16.17 -30.72
C ILE A 341 15.51 -16.30 -29.61
N VAL A 342 15.05 -16.26 -28.35
CA VAL A 342 15.89 -16.42 -27.16
C VAL A 342 15.40 -17.59 -26.31
N GLU A 343 16.31 -18.30 -25.66
CA GLU A 343 16.00 -19.31 -24.64
C GLU A 343 16.46 -18.80 -23.26
N PRO A 344 15.72 -19.04 -22.16
CA PRO A 344 16.18 -18.71 -20.82
C PRO A 344 17.35 -19.59 -20.43
N ASP A 345 18.27 -19.04 -19.63
CA ASP A 345 19.47 -19.78 -19.23
C ASP A 345 19.10 -21.05 -18.45
N ASN A 346 19.75 -22.16 -18.84
CA ASN A 346 19.57 -23.51 -18.30
C ASN A 346 18.17 -24.14 -18.43
N VAL A 347 17.24 -23.57 -19.23
CA VAL A 347 15.91 -24.14 -19.50
C VAL A 347 15.76 -24.53 -20.97
N PRO A 348 16.38 -25.64 -21.42
CA PRO A 348 16.41 -26.01 -22.83
C PRO A 348 15.00 -26.30 -23.37
N TYR A 349 14.77 -25.95 -24.64
CA TYR A 349 13.50 -26.10 -25.35
C TYR A 349 12.36 -25.17 -24.89
N ASN A 350 12.57 -24.35 -23.86
CA ASN A 350 11.72 -23.18 -23.64
C ASN A 350 12.32 -22.00 -24.42
N ASN A 351 11.55 -21.39 -25.32
CA ASN A 351 12.02 -20.23 -26.06
C ASN A 351 10.94 -19.14 -26.12
N ALA A 352 11.36 -17.90 -26.35
CA ALA A 352 10.51 -16.79 -26.71
C ALA A 352 10.92 -16.32 -28.11
N ALA A 353 9.99 -16.37 -29.06
CA ALA A 353 10.16 -15.87 -30.41
C ALA A 353 9.47 -14.51 -30.56
N LEU A 354 10.22 -13.54 -31.06
CA LEU A 354 9.77 -12.19 -31.38
C LEU A 354 9.83 -12.00 -32.90
N PHE A 355 8.81 -11.38 -33.48
CA PHE A 355 8.81 -10.95 -34.87
C PHE A 355 8.26 -9.53 -35.00
N SER A 356 9.02 -8.63 -35.62
CA SER A 356 8.64 -7.23 -35.88
C SER A 356 8.45 -6.99 -37.37
N THR A 357 7.32 -6.38 -37.73
CA THR A 357 7.10 -5.79 -39.04
C THR A 357 6.61 -4.35 -38.87
N ALA A 358 6.96 -3.47 -39.81
CA ALA A 358 6.64 -2.06 -39.71
C ALA A 358 6.23 -1.45 -41.06
N GLU A 359 5.57 -0.31 -40.99
CA GLU A 359 5.17 0.54 -42.12
C GLU A 359 5.53 2.00 -41.84
N ILE A 360 5.88 2.76 -42.87
CA ILE A 360 6.21 4.19 -42.77
C ILE A 360 5.35 4.97 -43.77
N GLU A 361 4.57 5.91 -43.26
CA GLU A 361 3.80 6.88 -44.05
C GLU A 361 4.56 8.22 -44.05
N LEU A 362 4.87 8.77 -45.22
CA LEU A 362 5.32 10.15 -45.37
C LEU A 362 4.10 11.03 -45.69
N LEU A 363 3.92 12.10 -44.91
CA LEU A 363 2.77 12.99 -44.99
C LEU A 363 3.16 14.36 -45.54
N SER A 364 2.26 14.92 -46.35
CA SER A 364 2.31 16.32 -46.81
C SER A 364 2.02 17.31 -45.68
N SER A 365 2.27 18.59 -45.93
CA SER A 365 1.81 19.69 -45.07
C SER A 365 0.28 19.84 -44.96
N THR A 366 -0.51 19.14 -45.80
CA THR A 366 -1.98 19.04 -45.67
C THR A 366 -2.43 17.79 -44.90
N GLY A 367 -1.51 16.92 -44.48
CA GLY A 367 -1.80 15.66 -43.78
C GLY A 367 -2.10 14.47 -44.71
N ASP A 368 -2.13 14.68 -46.03
CA ASP A 368 -2.30 13.60 -47.01
C ASP A 368 -1.02 12.75 -47.10
N VAL A 369 -1.15 11.42 -47.15
CA VAL A 369 -0.03 10.49 -47.37
C VAL A 369 0.51 10.65 -48.79
N THR A 370 1.77 11.06 -48.92
CA THR A 370 2.44 11.32 -50.21
C THR A 370 3.25 10.14 -50.71
N SER A 371 3.80 9.33 -49.81
CA SER A 371 4.44 8.05 -50.15
C SER A 371 4.51 7.11 -48.95
N ASN A 372 4.34 5.81 -49.19
CA ASN A 372 4.70 4.79 -48.23
C ASN A 372 6.16 4.38 -48.45
N VAL A 373 6.95 4.32 -47.38
CA VAL A 373 8.33 3.86 -47.40
C VAL A 373 8.39 2.48 -46.74
N CYS A 374 9.03 1.52 -47.41
CA CYS A 374 9.29 0.22 -46.82
C CYS A 374 10.62 0.24 -46.07
N PHE A 375 10.68 -0.48 -44.94
CA PHE A 375 11.96 -0.90 -44.39
C PHE A 375 12.65 -1.85 -45.38
N THR A 376 13.98 -1.84 -45.34
CA THR A 376 14.83 -2.79 -46.06
C THR A 376 15.59 -3.62 -45.04
N GLY A 377 15.36 -4.94 -45.08
CA GLY A 377 16.06 -5.89 -44.24
C GLY A 377 17.56 -5.88 -44.53
N THR A 378 18.35 -5.71 -43.49
CA THR A 378 19.79 -6.01 -43.53
C THR A 378 19.99 -7.41 -43.01
N GLN A 379 20.48 -8.33 -43.84
CA GLN A 379 21.00 -9.61 -43.35
C GLN A 379 22.23 -9.33 -42.48
N SER A 380 22.06 -9.30 -41.16
CA SER A 380 23.16 -9.48 -40.22
C SER A 380 23.68 -10.91 -40.32
N ASN A 381 24.95 -11.13 -39.99
CA ASN A 381 25.43 -12.51 -39.87
C ASN A 381 24.86 -13.11 -38.59
N SER A 382 24.66 -14.42 -38.54
CA SER A 382 24.20 -15.15 -37.33
C SER A 382 25.20 -15.15 -36.16
N THR A 383 26.14 -14.22 -36.15
CA THR A 383 27.12 -13.92 -35.09
C THR A 383 26.91 -12.54 -34.47
N ASP A 384 26.02 -11.73 -35.06
CA ASP A 384 25.72 -10.39 -34.58
C ASP A 384 24.52 -10.49 -33.63
N ASN A 385 24.64 -9.96 -32.41
CA ASN A 385 23.58 -9.95 -31.38
C ASN A 385 22.37 -9.07 -31.74
N ILE A 386 22.21 -8.68 -33.01
CA ILE A 386 21.29 -7.66 -33.50
C ILE A 386 20.62 -8.15 -34.80
N ALA A 387 19.29 -8.16 -34.80
CA ALA A 387 18.48 -8.17 -36.01
C ALA A 387 17.97 -6.75 -36.27
N SER A 388 18.08 -6.24 -37.50
CA SER A 388 17.58 -4.90 -37.81
C SER A 388 17.17 -4.72 -39.26
N GLN A 389 16.21 -3.83 -39.47
CA GLN A 389 15.77 -3.37 -40.78
C GLN A 389 15.80 -1.84 -40.81
N THR A 390 16.16 -1.27 -41.95
CA THR A 390 16.47 0.17 -42.06
C THR A 390 15.70 0.85 -43.19
N ALA A 391 15.34 2.12 -42.98
CA ALA A 391 14.71 2.95 -43.99
C ALA A 391 15.35 4.34 -44.02
N ALA A 392 15.41 4.96 -45.21
CA ALA A 392 15.87 6.32 -45.38
C ALA A 392 14.71 7.21 -45.83
N VAL A 393 14.47 8.31 -45.13
CA VAL A 393 13.41 9.28 -45.46
C VAL A 393 14.00 10.69 -45.44
N ILE A 394 13.42 11.62 -46.20
CA ILE A 394 13.84 13.02 -46.23
C ILE A 394 12.63 13.89 -45.90
N LEU A 395 12.68 14.57 -44.77
CA LEU A 395 11.67 15.56 -44.40
C LEU A 395 11.96 16.89 -45.09
N THR A 396 10.94 17.51 -45.69
CA THR A 396 11.00 18.84 -46.33
C THR A 396 9.81 19.69 -45.88
N LYS A 397 9.73 20.96 -46.31
CA LYS A 397 8.57 21.82 -45.98
C LYS A 397 7.26 21.31 -46.61
N GLU A 398 7.37 20.61 -47.74
CA GLU A 398 6.25 20.00 -48.47
C GLU A 398 5.83 18.66 -47.86
N ASN A 399 6.80 17.88 -47.35
CA ASN A 399 6.59 16.60 -46.67
C ASN A 399 7.22 16.64 -45.26
N PRO A 400 6.59 17.35 -44.30
CA PRO A 400 7.24 17.66 -43.02
C PRO A 400 7.16 16.54 -41.99
N LYS A 401 6.30 15.52 -42.17
CA LYS A 401 5.99 14.51 -41.14
C LYS A 401 6.11 13.08 -41.67
N ILE A 402 6.64 12.19 -40.84
CA ILE A 402 6.49 10.74 -40.97
C ILE A 402 5.67 10.15 -39.81
N ILE A 403 5.01 9.03 -40.08
CA ILE A 403 4.44 8.13 -39.07
C ILE A 403 5.03 6.74 -39.33
N VAL A 404 5.62 6.14 -38.30
CA VAL A 404 6.14 4.78 -38.32
C VAL A 404 5.27 3.93 -37.39
N ARG A 405 4.66 2.87 -37.91
CA ARG A 405 3.88 1.91 -37.11
C ARG A 405 4.61 0.56 -37.10
N LYS A 406 5.03 0.11 -35.92
CA LYS A 406 5.72 -1.16 -35.68
C LYS A 406 4.79 -2.10 -34.91
N TYR A 407 4.66 -3.32 -35.42
CA TYR A 407 3.81 -4.39 -34.91
C TYR A 407 4.71 -5.55 -34.51
N VAL A 408 4.68 -5.94 -33.23
CA VAL A 408 5.53 -7.01 -32.71
C VAL A 408 4.68 -8.15 -32.17
N GLY A 409 4.81 -9.33 -32.77
CA GLY A 409 4.31 -10.56 -32.19
C GLY A 409 5.35 -11.17 -31.26
N VAL A 410 4.95 -11.56 -30.05
CA VAL A 410 5.78 -12.26 -29.07
C VAL A 410 5.08 -13.57 -28.68
N MET A 411 5.80 -14.70 -28.74
CA MET A 411 5.26 -16.00 -28.35
C MET A 411 6.30 -16.86 -27.64
N SER A 412 5.96 -17.38 -26.45
CA SER A 412 6.80 -18.27 -25.65
C SER A 412 6.26 -19.71 -25.60
N THR A 413 7.18 -20.69 -25.53
CA THR A 413 6.85 -22.12 -25.40
C THR A 413 5.96 -22.40 -24.19
N THR A 414 6.17 -21.73 -23.05
CA THR A 414 5.37 -21.94 -21.82
C THR A 414 3.85 -21.78 -22.03
N PHE A 415 3.45 -21.02 -23.06
CA PHE A 415 2.06 -20.72 -23.39
C PHE A 415 1.64 -21.19 -24.78
N SER A 416 2.42 -22.04 -25.44
CA SER A 416 2.12 -22.49 -26.81
C SER A 416 1.05 -23.59 -26.83
N LEU A 417 -0.18 -23.19 -27.14
CA LEU A 417 -1.31 -24.10 -27.41
C LEU A 417 -1.39 -24.59 -28.86
N THR A 418 -0.53 -24.09 -29.76
CA THR A 418 -0.68 -24.32 -31.21
C THR A 418 0.20 -25.47 -31.71
N ASN A 419 -0.20 -26.09 -32.81
CA ASN A 419 0.67 -27.03 -33.54
C ASN A 419 1.72 -26.32 -34.44
N SER A 420 1.77 -24.99 -34.42
CA SER A 420 2.72 -24.16 -35.17
C SER A 420 3.96 -23.86 -34.33
N SER A 421 5.05 -23.40 -34.93
CA SER A 421 6.17 -22.90 -34.14
C SER A 421 5.82 -21.57 -33.45
N ASN A 422 6.55 -21.23 -32.38
CA ASN A 422 6.39 -19.94 -31.72
C ASN A 422 6.68 -18.78 -32.67
N LEU A 423 7.68 -18.94 -33.56
CA LEU A 423 8.00 -17.95 -34.60
C LEU A 423 6.86 -17.80 -35.62
N ASP A 424 6.29 -18.91 -36.13
CA ASP A 424 5.13 -18.84 -37.04
C ASP A 424 3.93 -18.14 -36.38
N THR A 425 3.76 -18.31 -35.06
CA THR A 425 2.70 -17.67 -34.27
C THR A 425 2.96 -16.17 -34.11
N ALA A 426 4.18 -15.77 -33.78
CA ALA A 426 4.61 -14.37 -33.70
C ALA A 426 4.46 -13.65 -35.06
N ILE A 427 4.92 -14.29 -36.15
CA ILE A 427 4.75 -13.82 -37.54
C ILE A 427 3.27 -13.62 -37.86
N SER A 428 2.43 -14.63 -37.59
CA SER A 428 1.00 -14.59 -37.90
C SER A 428 0.32 -13.44 -37.16
N CYS A 429 0.64 -13.26 -35.87
CA CYS A 429 0.11 -12.17 -35.05
C CYS A 429 0.47 -10.79 -35.62
N ALA A 430 1.76 -10.50 -35.85
CA ALA A 430 2.15 -9.18 -36.34
C ALA A 430 1.58 -8.87 -37.73
N ASN A 431 1.62 -9.85 -38.64
CA ASN A 431 1.16 -9.67 -40.02
C ASN A 431 -0.37 -9.64 -40.16
N GLU A 432 -1.14 -10.26 -39.25
CA GLU A 432 -2.60 -10.13 -39.26
C GLU A 432 -3.02 -8.66 -39.05
N TYR A 433 -2.35 -7.92 -38.17
CA TYR A 433 -2.77 -6.59 -37.74
C TYR A 433 -2.01 -5.41 -38.37
N LYS A 434 -0.98 -5.66 -39.20
CA LYS A 434 -0.28 -4.64 -39.99
C LYS A 434 -1.27 -3.79 -40.79
N GLY A 435 -1.17 -2.46 -40.70
CA GLY A 435 -2.08 -1.52 -41.36
C GLY A 435 -3.48 -1.38 -40.74
N GLN A 436 -3.75 -1.99 -39.58
CA GLN A 436 -5.09 -1.97 -38.92
C GLN A 436 -5.16 -1.12 -37.65
N TYR A 437 -4.36 -0.04 -37.55
CA TYR A 437 -4.23 0.83 -36.35
C TYR A 437 -5.56 1.18 -35.66
N ASN A 438 -6.51 1.78 -36.39
CA ASN A 438 -7.80 2.20 -35.81
C ASN A 438 -8.63 1.03 -35.24
N ARG A 439 -8.51 -0.16 -35.84
CA ARG A 439 -9.18 -1.37 -35.34
C ARG A 439 -8.51 -1.87 -34.07
N LEU A 440 -7.18 -1.89 -34.03
CA LEU A 440 -6.40 -2.31 -32.87
C LEU A 440 -6.71 -1.46 -31.64
N LEU A 441 -6.65 -0.13 -31.72
CA LEU A 441 -6.96 0.72 -30.58
C LEU A 441 -8.42 0.53 -30.12
N ALA A 442 -9.37 0.45 -31.05
CA ALA A 442 -10.77 0.19 -30.69
C ALA A 442 -10.96 -1.17 -29.97
N SER A 443 -10.30 -2.25 -30.41
CA SER A 443 -10.36 -3.54 -29.70
C SER A 443 -9.62 -3.53 -28.37
N HIS A 444 -8.53 -2.76 -28.28
CA HIS A 444 -7.76 -2.56 -27.06
C HIS A 444 -8.60 -1.86 -25.98
N ASP A 445 -9.19 -0.70 -26.32
CA ASP A 445 -10.04 0.08 -25.43
C ASP A 445 -11.31 -0.69 -25.03
N THR A 446 -11.91 -1.43 -25.97
CA THR A 446 -13.05 -2.31 -25.67
C THR A 446 -12.67 -3.38 -24.64
N ALA A 447 -11.53 -4.05 -24.80
CA ALA A 447 -11.09 -5.10 -23.88
C ALA A 447 -10.66 -4.57 -22.50
N TRP A 448 -10.26 -3.30 -22.38
CA TRP A 448 -10.08 -2.65 -21.09
C TRP A 448 -11.41 -2.24 -20.45
N ALA A 449 -12.34 -1.68 -21.23
CA ALA A 449 -13.69 -1.34 -20.74
C ALA A 449 -14.45 -2.59 -20.27
N GLU A 450 -14.32 -3.73 -20.97
CA GLU A 450 -14.87 -5.02 -20.55
C GLU A 450 -14.19 -5.60 -19.30
N LEU A 451 -12.90 -5.30 -19.08
CA LEU A 451 -12.16 -5.75 -17.90
C LEU A 451 -12.55 -4.98 -16.64
N TYR A 452 -12.70 -3.65 -16.75
CA TYR A 452 -13.22 -2.81 -15.67
C TYR A 452 -14.71 -3.07 -15.44
N GLY A 453 -15.51 -3.16 -16.50
CA GLY A 453 -16.97 -3.28 -16.41
C GLY A 453 -17.56 -2.14 -15.58
N ASP A 454 -18.31 -2.51 -14.54
CA ASP A 454 -18.92 -1.57 -13.57
C ASP A 454 -17.96 -1.15 -12.43
N ALA A 455 -16.73 -1.67 -12.39
CA ALA A 455 -15.81 -1.43 -11.28
C ALA A 455 -15.37 0.03 -11.18
N LYS A 456 -15.79 0.70 -10.10
CA LYS A 456 -15.32 2.04 -9.72
C LYS A 456 -15.12 2.12 -8.22
N ILE A 457 -14.14 2.92 -7.82
CA ILE A 457 -13.94 3.34 -6.44
C ILE A 457 -14.01 4.87 -6.45
N GLU A 458 -14.95 5.40 -5.69
CA GLU A 458 -15.34 6.81 -5.67
C GLU A 458 -15.12 7.36 -4.26
N ILE A 459 -14.33 8.42 -4.13
CA ILE A 459 -14.06 9.11 -2.85
C ILE A 459 -14.23 10.61 -3.15
N PRO A 460 -15.46 11.16 -3.03
CA PRO A 460 -15.78 12.46 -3.61
C PRO A 460 -14.98 13.61 -3.00
N SER A 461 -14.67 13.55 -1.69
CA SER A 461 -13.88 14.58 -1.01
C SER A 461 -12.37 14.52 -1.27
N ASP A 462 -11.83 13.38 -1.73
CA ASP A 462 -10.38 13.17 -1.79
C ASP A 462 -9.93 12.59 -3.14
N SER A 463 -9.39 13.46 -3.99
CA SER A 463 -8.84 13.14 -5.31
C SER A 463 -7.53 12.33 -5.24
N PHE A 464 -6.79 12.40 -4.13
CA PHE A 464 -5.52 11.69 -3.96
C PHE A 464 -5.76 10.22 -3.59
N LEU A 465 -6.62 9.95 -2.61
CA LEU A 465 -7.07 8.61 -2.26
C LEU A 465 -7.84 7.95 -3.40
N GLU A 466 -8.66 8.72 -4.14
CA GLU A 466 -9.35 8.20 -5.32
C GLU A 466 -8.38 7.85 -6.46
N LEU A 467 -7.34 8.66 -6.70
CA LEU A 467 -6.24 8.27 -7.59
C LEU A 467 -5.56 6.99 -7.10
N ALA A 468 -5.21 6.91 -5.80
CA ALA A 468 -4.52 5.77 -5.23
C ALA A 468 -5.30 4.46 -5.40
N ALA A 469 -6.62 4.50 -5.26
CA ALA A 469 -7.48 3.36 -5.55
C ALA A 469 -7.50 3.02 -7.05
N LYS A 470 -7.73 4.02 -7.92
CA LYS A 470 -7.84 3.83 -9.38
C LYS A 470 -6.53 3.33 -10.01
N SER A 471 -5.38 3.91 -9.64
CA SER A 471 -4.06 3.47 -10.12
C SER A 471 -3.69 2.08 -9.59
N SER A 472 -4.06 1.76 -8.34
CA SER A 472 -3.80 0.43 -7.77
C SER A 472 -4.58 -0.67 -8.49
N LEU A 473 -5.86 -0.42 -8.82
CA LEU A 473 -6.66 -1.35 -9.61
C LEU A 473 -6.05 -1.50 -11.02
N PHE A 474 -5.66 -0.39 -11.66
CA PHE A 474 -4.96 -0.41 -12.94
C PHE A 474 -3.67 -1.25 -12.90
N HIS A 475 -2.77 -1.02 -11.95
CA HIS A 475 -1.47 -1.69 -11.91
C HIS A 475 -1.59 -3.20 -11.69
N LEU A 476 -2.55 -3.64 -10.86
CA LEU A 476 -2.86 -5.07 -10.73
C LEU A 476 -3.44 -5.64 -12.03
N LEU A 477 -4.39 -4.94 -12.67
CA LEU A 477 -5.04 -5.38 -13.91
C LEU A 477 -4.08 -5.39 -15.13
N ALA A 478 -3.15 -4.45 -15.22
CA ALA A 478 -2.14 -4.38 -16.27
C ALA A 478 -1.22 -5.61 -16.26
N ASN A 479 -0.89 -6.11 -15.06
CA ASN A 479 -0.02 -7.28 -14.87
C ASN A 479 -0.77 -8.62 -14.82
N SER A 480 -2.08 -8.64 -15.10
CA SER A 480 -2.92 -9.84 -14.92
C SER A 480 -4.00 -9.99 -16.00
N ARG A 481 -4.59 -11.20 -16.14
CA ARG A 481 -5.55 -11.54 -17.21
C ARG A 481 -6.73 -12.42 -16.75
N PRO A 482 -7.95 -12.20 -17.29
CA PRO A 482 -9.13 -13.00 -16.94
C PRO A 482 -9.12 -14.40 -17.57
N ASN A 483 -8.35 -14.60 -18.63
CA ASN A 483 -8.04 -15.91 -19.21
C ASN A 483 -6.52 -16.03 -19.36
N ASN A 484 -5.94 -17.08 -18.79
CA ASN A 484 -4.58 -17.47 -19.12
C ASN A 484 -4.56 -18.22 -20.46
N VAL A 485 -3.42 -18.22 -21.16
CA VAL A 485 -3.29 -18.94 -22.44
C VAL A 485 -3.42 -20.45 -22.25
N THR A 486 -2.97 -20.99 -21.12
CA THR A 486 -3.18 -22.39 -20.72
C THR A 486 -4.00 -22.44 -19.43
N GLN A 487 -5.25 -22.93 -19.49
CA GLN A 487 -6.15 -22.91 -18.33
C GLN A 487 -5.62 -23.76 -17.17
N GLU A 488 -4.87 -24.82 -17.50
CA GLU A 488 -4.27 -25.78 -16.57
C GLU A 488 -3.08 -25.20 -15.79
N ARG A 489 -2.41 -24.16 -16.31
CA ARG A 489 -1.22 -23.55 -15.67
C ARG A 489 -1.59 -22.43 -14.69
N GLY A 490 -2.71 -21.75 -14.91
CA GLY A 490 -3.03 -20.51 -14.22
C GLY A 490 -2.00 -19.40 -14.48
N MET A 491 -2.06 -18.34 -13.68
CA MET A 491 -1.29 -17.11 -13.91
C MET A 491 -0.40 -16.82 -12.71
N LEU A 492 0.89 -16.63 -12.97
CA LEU A 492 1.83 -16.13 -11.98
C LEU A 492 1.69 -14.61 -11.91
N LEU A 493 1.60 -14.06 -10.71
CA LEU A 493 1.61 -12.62 -10.47
C LEU A 493 2.79 -12.28 -9.55
N PRO A 494 3.96 -11.91 -10.11
CA PRO A 494 5.11 -11.46 -9.34
C PRO A 494 4.86 -10.14 -8.63
N VAL A 495 5.61 -9.89 -7.55
CA VAL A 495 5.54 -8.63 -6.77
C VAL A 495 5.80 -7.36 -7.58
N SER A 496 6.59 -7.45 -8.66
CA SER A 496 6.88 -6.37 -9.61
C SER A 496 6.15 -6.47 -10.96
N GLY A 497 5.29 -7.48 -11.11
CA GLY A 497 4.59 -7.78 -12.36
C GLY A 497 5.55 -8.09 -13.52
N LEU A 498 5.25 -7.54 -14.70
CA LEU A 498 6.03 -7.69 -15.94
C LEU A 498 6.78 -6.39 -16.31
N SER A 499 7.24 -5.64 -15.30
CA SER A 499 7.88 -4.32 -15.48
C SER A 499 9.25 -4.16 -14.82
N SER A 500 9.70 -5.17 -14.06
CA SER A 500 10.99 -5.21 -13.36
C SER A 500 11.32 -6.64 -12.94
N ASP A 501 12.62 -6.97 -12.86
CA ASP A 501 13.13 -8.23 -12.31
C ASP A 501 13.47 -8.17 -10.80
N SER A 502 13.04 -7.12 -10.09
CA SER A 502 13.06 -7.06 -8.62
C SER A 502 12.45 -8.33 -8.00
N TYR A 503 13.00 -8.79 -6.86
CA TYR A 503 12.65 -10.08 -6.25
C TYR A 503 12.79 -11.29 -7.21
N GLY A 504 13.56 -11.18 -8.28
CA GLY A 504 13.72 -12.20 -9.32
C GLY A 504 12.45 -12.48 -10.12
N GLY A 505 11.44 -11.60 -10.05
CA GLY A 505 10.11 -11.84 -10.63
C GLY A 505 9.38 -13.04 -10.04
N LEU A 506 9.60 -13.34 -8.75
CA LEU A 506 9.01 -14.50 -8.07
C LEU A 506 7.62 -14.21 -7.49
N VAL A 507 6.83 -15.27 -7.30
CA VAL A 507 5.52 -15.27 -6.64
C VAL A 507 5.66 -15.65 -5.17
N PHE A 508 5.15 -14.80 -4.28
CA PHE A 508 5.18 -14.92 -2.82
C PHE A 508 3.75 -15.05 -2.25
N TRP A 509 3.59 -15.07 -0.92
CA TRP A 509 2.30 -14.92 -0.23
C TRP A 509 1.56 -13.62 -0.64
N ASP A 510 2.29 -12.59 -1.05
CA ASP A 510 1.84 -11.36 -1.72
C ASP A 510 0.71 -11.57 -2.73
N ALA A 511 0.85 -12.57 -3.60
CA ALA A 511 -0.15 -12.87 -4.63
C ALA A 511 -1.47 -13.38 -4.02
N ASP A 512 -1.38 -14.19 -2.96
CA ASP A 512 -2.50 -14.91 -2.36
C ASP A 512 -3.23 -14.07 -1.30
N MET A 513 -2.51 -13.32 -0.45
CA MET A 513 -3.05 -12.48 0.62
C MET A 513 -3.31 -11.03 0.21
N TRP A 514 -2.53 -10.45 -0.72
CA TRP A 514 -2.56 -9.01 -0.97
C TRP A 514 -3.15 -8.64 -2.32
N MET A 515 -2.74 -9.31 -3.40
CA MET A 515 -3.18 -8.99 -4.76
C MET A 515 -4.49 -9.69 -5.16
N THR A 516 -4.63 -10.99 -4.88
CA THR A 516 -5.84 -11.75 -5.22
C THR A 516 -7.10 -11.19 -4.53
N PRO A 517 -7.12 -10.91 -3.21
CA PRO A 517 -8.34 -10.45 -2.55
C PRO A 517 -8.73 -9.03 -3.00
N ALA A 518 -7.76 -8.18 -3.34
CA ALA A 518 -7.99 -6.85 -3.92
C ALA A 518 -8.68 -6.92 -5.29
N LEU A 519 -8.32 -7.89 -6.13
CA LEU A 519 -8.91 -8.10 -7.45
C LEU A 519 -10.26 -8.82 -7.41
N LEU A 520 -10.51 -9.66 -6.40
CA LEU A 520 -11.68 -10.54 -6.33
C LEU A 520 -13.04 -9.82 -6.47
N PRO A 521 -13.29 -8.64 -5.84
CA PRO A 521 -14.51 -7.87 -6.03
C PRO A 521 -14.78 -7.41 -7.47
N PHE A 522 -13.74 -7.09 -8.24
CA PHE A 522 -13.88 -6.38 -9.51
C PHE A 522 -13.61 -7.28 -10.72
N ALA A 523 -12.66 -8.21 -10.58
CA ALA A 523 -12.17 -9.07 -11.64
C ALA A 523 -12.02 -10.53 -11.14
N PRO A 524 -13.12 -11.20 -10.71
CA PRO A 524 -13.07 -12.53 -10.09
C PRO A 524 -12.41 -13.61 -10.96
N LYS A 525 -12.53 -13.51 -12.30
CA LYS A 525 -11.85 -14.42 -13.24
C LYS A 525 -10.32 -14.28 -13.18
N VAL A 526 -9.83 -13.05 -12.98
CA VAL A 526 -8.40 -12.75 -12.81
C VAL A 526 -7.91 -13.34 -11.49
N ALA A 527 -8.61 -13.05 -10.39
CA ALA A 527 -8.33 -13.58 -9.06
C ALA A 527 -8.27 -15.12 -9.04
N LYS A 528 -9.24 -15.79 -9.71
CA LYS A 528 -9.25 -17.25 -9.89
C LYS A 528 -8.00 -17.77 -10.62
N ASN A 529 -7.52 -17.08 -11.65
CA ASN A 529 -6.35 -17.54 -12.41
C ASN A 529 -5.05 -17.48 -11.60
N ILE A 530 -4.92 -16.53 -10.66
CA ILE A 530 -3.77 -16.49 -9.72
C ILE A 530 -3.74 -17.77 -8.88
N ASN A 531 -4.87 -18.15 -8.28
CA ASN A 531 -4.97 -19.39 -7.51
C ASN A 531 -4.91 -20.66 -8.37
N SER A 532 -5.27 -20.58 -9.66
CA SER A 532 -5.14 -21.70 -10.60
C SER A 532 -3.68 -22.11 -10.80
N TYR A 533 -2.72 -21.17 -10.62
CA TYR A 533 -1.29 -21.49 -10.59
C TYR A 533 -0.88 -22.29 -9.35
N ARG A 534 -1.39 -21.95 -8.16
CA ARG A 534 -1.17 -22.75 -6.94
C ARG A 534 -1.75 -24.16 -7.10
N ASN A 535 -2.88 -24.31 -7.76
CA ASN A 535 -3.45 -25.62 -8.10
C ASN A 535 -2.59 -26.40 -9.12
N ALA A 536 -2.10 -25.73 -10.18
CA ALA A 536 -1.21 -26.33 -11.18
C ALA A 536 0.09 -26.87 -10.58
N THR A 537 0.62 -26.20 -9.56
CA THR A 537 1.87 -26.54 -8.87
C THR A 537 1.66 -27.39 -7.61
N HIS A 538 0.41 -27.74 -7.28
CA HIS A 538 0.06 -28.50 -6.08
C HIS A 538 0.76 -29.87 -6.00
N HIS A 539 0.89 -30.56 -7.13
CA HIS A 539 1.62 -31.84 -7.14
C HIS A 539 3.09 -31.68 -6.75
N GLN A 540 3.75 -30.57 -7.15
CA GLN A 540 5.11 -30.28 -6.73
C GLN A 540 5.15 -29.98 -5.22
N ALA A 541 4.19 -29.22 -4.68
CA ALA A 541 4.10 -28.97 -3.24
C ALA A 541 3.92 -30.28 -2.41
N GLN A 542 3.25 -31.29 -2.94
CA GLN A 542 3.18 -32.65 -2.34
C GLN A 542 4.52 -33.39 -2.39
N LEU A 543 5.31 -33.20 -3.46
CA LEU A 543 6.66 -33.77 -3.57
C LEU A 543 7.63 -33.08 -2.59
N ASN A 544 7.55 -31.75 -2.49
CA ASN A 544 8.28 -30.92 -1.54
C ASN A 544 8.05 -31.40 -0.10
N ALA A 545 6.80 -31.49 0.36
CA ALA A 545 6.48 -31.98 1.71
C ALA A 545 7.05 -33.39 1.98
N ARG A 546 6.96 -34.28 0.99
CA ARG A 546 7.50 -35.65 1.08
C ARG A 546 9.03 -35.69 1.19
N GLU A 547 9.75 -34.81 0.50
CA GLU A 547 11.22 -34.73 0.58
C GLU A 547 11.68 -34.46 2.01
N TYR A 548 11.00 -33.55 2.71
CA TYR A 548 11.26 -33.21 4.11
C TYR A 548 10.58 -34.16 5.13
N GLY A 549 9.92 -35.21 4.67
CA GLY A 549 9.32 -36.25 5.51
C GLY A 549 7.96 -35.91 6.12
N TYR A 550 7.31 -34.85 5.65
CA TYR A 550 5.97 -34.43 6.07
C TYR A 550 4.87 -35.06 5.20
N ALA A 551 3.63 -35.00 5.69
CA ALA A 551 2.43 -35.35 4.92
C ALA A 551 1.90 -34.14 4.13
N GLY A 552 0.87 -34.34 3.32
CA GLY A 552 0.17 -33.24 2.65
C GLY A 552 1.03 -32.53 1.60
N ALA A 553 0.98 -31.19 1.60
CA ALA A 553 1.68 -30.32 0.65
C ALA A 553 2.35 -29.14 1.37
N ALA A 554 3.53 -28.75 0.88
CA ALA A 554 4.31 -27.61 1.36
C ALA A 554 4.78 -26.78 0.16
N TYR A 555 4.23 -25.57 0.00
CA TYR A 555 4.66 -24.64 -1.02
C TYR A 555 5.99 -23.96 -0.62
N PRO A 556 6.88 -23.65 -1.57
CA PRO A 556 8.09 -22.88 -1.29
C PRO A 556 7.75 -21.41 -1.06
N TRP A 557 8.46 -20.77 -0.13
CA TRP A 557 8.27 -19.34 0.23
C TRP A 557 8.19 -18.43 -1.01
N THR A 558 9.10 -18.65 -1.96
CA THR A 558 9.08 -18.01 -3.28
C THR A 558 8.94 -19.06 -4.37
N SER A 559 8.21 -18.71 -5.43
CA SER A 559 7.79 -19.66 -6.45
C SER A 559 7.88 -19.05 -7.85
N GLY A 560 8.55 -19.75 -8.76
CA GLY A 560 8.67 -19.37 -10.18
C GLY A 560 8.06 -20.44 -11.10
N GLY A 561 8.76 -20.75 -12.19
CA GLY A 561 8.35 -21.77 -13.16
C GLY A 561 8.02 -23.13 -12.52
N PHE A 562 8.90 -23.65 -11.66
CA PHE A 562 8.83 -25.06 -11.23
C PHE A 562 8.29 -25.31 -9.81
N SER A 563 8.16 -24.30 -8.94
CA SER A 563 7.66 -24.43 -7.56
C SER A 563 8.37 -25.47 -6.67
N ASN A 564 9.64 -25.75 -6.97
CA ASN A 564 10.52 -26.55 -6.13
C ASN A 564 11.11 -25.72 -4.98
N CYS A 565 11.44 -26.38 -3.86
CA CYS A 565 12.18 -25.74 -2.77
C CYS A 565 13.60 -25.41 -3.24
N THR A 566 14.00 -24.14 -3.16
CA THR A 566 15.29 -23.63 -3.64
C THR A 566 15.88 -22.61 -2.67
N SER A 567 17.08 -22.11 -2.92
CA SER A 567 17.70 -21.07 -2.10
C SER A 567 17.01 -19.70 -2.18
N THR A 568 16.12 -19.44 -3.15
CA THR A 568 15.19 -18.29 -3.06
C THR A 568 13.97 -18.59 -2.19
N GLY A 569 13.61 -19.87 -2.02
CA GLY A 569 12.30 -20.28 -1.52
C GLY A 569 12.36 -21.62 -0.78
N PRO A 570 12.77 -21.65 0.50
CA PRO A 570 12.64 -22.84 1.34
C PRO A 570 11.17 -23.22 1.52
N CYS A 571 10.90 -24.51 1.73
CA CYS A 571 9.55 -25.03 2.04
C CYS A 571 9.36 -25.37 3.53
N VAL A 572 10.45 -25.40 4.30
CA VAL A 572 10.48 -25.73 5.73
C VAL A 572 11.58 -24.93 6.43
N ASP A 573 11.52 -24.90 7.77
CA ASP A 573 12.43 -24.21 8.68
C ASP A 573 12.50 -22.68 8.46
N TYR A 574 11.41 -22.11 7.93
CA TYR A 574 11.23 -20.69 7.60
C TYR A 574 9.74 -20.27 7.70
N GLU A 575 9.22 -19.38 6.84
CA GLU A 575 7.85 -18.86 6.81
C GLU A 575 6.81 -19.91 6.35
N TYR A 576 6.20 -20.60 7.31
CA TYR A 576 5.24 -21.69 7.04
C TYR A 576 3.81 -21.21 6.70
N HIS A 577 3.44 -19.98 7.07
CA HIS A 577 2.08 -19.45 6.93
C HIS A 577 1.59 -19.38 5.48
N LEU A 578 2.49 -19.38 4.49
CA LEU A 578 2.16 -19.44 3.05
C LEU A 578 1.09 -20.51 2.71
N ASN A 579 1.10 -21.67 3.39
CA ASN A 579 0.11 -22.72 3.16
C ASN A 579 -1.30 -22.34 3.67
N VAL A 580 -1.38 -21.51 4.73
CA VAL A 580 -2.62 -20.87 5.20
C VAL A 580 -3.05 -19.76 4.24
N ASP A 581 -2.11 -18.98 3.72
CA ASP A 581 -2.36 -17.86 2.80
C ASP A 581 -3.01 -18.33 1.49
N ILE A 582 -2.44 -19.38 0.90
CA ILE A 582 -3.02 -20.03 -0.29
C ILE A 582 -4.43 -20.56 0.03
N ALA A 583 -4.59 -21.25 1.17
CA ALA A 583 -5.88 -21.79 1.61
C ALA A 583 -6.95 -20.71 1.83
N PHE A 584 -6.57 -19.57 2.43
CA PHE A 584 -7.41 -18.38 2.59
C PHE A 584 -7.83 -17.82 1.22
N SER A 585 -6.89 -17.71 0.29
CA SER A 585 -7.11 -17.14 -1.03
C SER A 585 -8.11 -17.97 -1.85
N THR A 586 -7.91 -19.29 -1.93
CA THR A 586 -8.85 -20.17 -2.65
C THR A 586 -10.22 -20.26 -1.97
N LEU A 587 -10.28 -20.24 -0.63
CA LEU A 587 -11.55 -20.21 0.10
C LEU A 587 -12.29 -18.89 -0.13
N SER A 588 -11.61 -17.74 -0.10
CA SER A 588 -12.21 -16.43 -0.37
C SER A 588 -12.81 -16.36 -1.78
N ILE A 589 -12.11 -16.91 -2.78
CA ILE A 589 -12.63 -17.06 -4.14
C ILE A 589 -13.92 -17.89 -4.15
N PHE A 590 -13.96 -19.06 -3.48
CA PHE A 590 -15.19 -19.85 -3.37
C PHE A 590 -16.32 -19.09 -2.64
N LEU A 591 -16.01 -18.40 -1.55
CA LEU A 591 -16.98 -17.63 -0.76
C LEU A 591 -17.59 -16.47 -1.56
N SER A 592 -16.84 -15.87 -2.48
CA SER A 592 -17.38 -14.86 -3.40
C SER A 592 -18.51 -15.41 -4.28
N GLY A 593 -18.41 -16.67 -4.75
CA GLY A 593 -19.33 -17.25 -5.73
C GLY A 593 -19.53 -16.39 -6.99
N ALA A 594 -18.58 -15.51 -7.32
CA ALA A 594 -18.78 -14.39 -8.23
C ALA A 594 -19.00 -14.79 -9.70
N THR A 595 -18.60 -16.00 -10.11
CA THR A 595 -18.83 -16.56 -11.44
C THR A 595 -19.41 -17.99 -11.34
N GLU A 596 -20.13 -18.44 -12.37
CA GLU A 596 -20.91 -19.70 -12.35
C GLU A 596 -20.07 -20.95 -12.02
N ASP A 597 -18.78 -20.91 -12.35
CA ASP A 597 -17.78 -21.96 -12.09
C ASP A 597 -17.25 -21.96 -10.66
N LEU A 598 -17.53 -20.95 -9.83
CA LEU A 598 -17.18 -20.88 -8.41
C LEU A 598 -18.26 -21.54 -7.52
N ASN A 599 -18.50 -22.81 -7.83
CA ASN A 599 -19.51 -23.66 -7.22
C ASN A 599 -18.88 -24.85 -6.44
N GLU A 600 -19.67 -25.86 -6.07
CA GLU A 600 -19.16 -27.04 -5.34
C GLU A 600 -18.04 -27.81 -6.08
N ASP A 601 -17.99 -27.80 -7.41
CA ASP A 601 -16.90 -28.44 -8.16
C ASP A 601 -15.57 -27.69 -7.96
N TYR A 602 -15.58 -26.35 -7.91
CA TYR A 602 -14.39 -25.57 -7.55
C TYR A 602 -13.97 -25.83 -6.11
N LEU A 603 -14.94 -25.88 -5.18
CA LEU A 603 -14.65 -26.22 -3.80
C LEU A 603 -14.06 -27.64 -3.67
N ARG A 604 -14.57 -28.63 -4.39
CA ARG A 604 -14.16 -30.04 -4.30
C ARG A 604 -12.86 -30.35 -5.04
N TYR A 605 -12.63 -29.73 -6.19
CA TYR A 605 -11.51 -30.07 -7.09
C TYR A 605 -10.41 -29.01 -7.15
N THR A 606 -10.55 -27.87 -6.49
CA THR A 606 -9.50 -26.85 -6.36
C THR A 606 -9.26 -26.46 -4.92
N THR A 607 -10.27 -25.95 -4.19
CA THR A 607 -10.07 -25.47 -2.81
C THR A 607 -9.78 -26.61 -1.84
N TRP A 608 -10.55 -27.70 -1.88
CA TRP A 608 -10.45 -28.81 -0.95
C TRP A 608 -9.09 -29.52 -0.97
N PRO A 609 -8.50 -29.89 -2.13
CA PRO A 609 -7.15 -30.47 -2.16
C PRO A 609 -6.11 -29.57 -1.49
N LEU A 610 -6.11 -28.27 -1.80
CA LEU A 610 -5.20 -27.28 -1.23
C LEU A 610 -5.35 -27.19 0.30
N VAL A 611 -6.58 -26.97 0.78
CA VAL A 611 -6.89 -26.83 2.21
C VAL A 611 -6.60 -28.12 2.99
N LYS A 612 -7.02 -29.28 2.46
CA LYS A 612 -6.83 -30.59 3.09
C LYS A 612 -5.36 -30.94 3.20
N ASP A 613 -4.58 -30.80 2.13
CA ASP A 613 -3.18 -31.20 2.15
C ASP A 613 -2.32 -30.19 2.95
N ALA A 614 -2.71 -28.92 3.05
CA ALA A 614 -2.14 -28.00 4.02
C ALA A 614 -2.46 -28.43 5.47
N ALA A 615 -3.70 -28.84 5.77
CA ALA A 615 -4.08 -29.35 7.09
C ALA A 615 -3.36 -30.66 7.44
N ASP A 616 -3.15 -31.57 6.48
CA ASP A 616 -2.37 -32.80 6.66
C ASP A 616 -0.87 -32.50 6.90
N PHE A 617 -0.30 -31.53 6.17
CA PHE A 617 1.05 -31.03 6.40
C PHE A 617 1.20 -30.52 7.84
N PHE A 618 0.36 -29.56 8.25
CA PHE A 618 0.43 -28.99 9.59
C PHE A 618 0.16 -30.03 10.69
N THR A 619 -0.73 -31.00 10.45
CA THR A 619 -0.97 -32.14 11.36
C THR A 619 0.28 -33.01 11.57
N SER A 620 1.18 -33.07 10.59
CA SER A 620 2.47 -33.76 10.68
C SER A 620 3.62 -32.88 11.22
N PHE A 621 3.48 -31.55 11.10
CA PHE A 621 4.46 -30.56 11.57
C PHE A 621 4.35 -30.25 13.07
N VAL A 622 3.13 -29.94 13.56
CA VAL A 622 2.93 -29.49 14.95
C VAL A 622 3.31 -30.56 15.97
N ARG A 623 3.88 -30.13 17.11
CA ARG A 623 4.34 -31.05 18.17
C ARG A 623 3.53 -30.85 19.44
N VAL A 624 3.19 -31.94 20.14
CA VAL A 624 2.56 -31.84 21.46
C VAL A 624 3.63 -31.60 22.53
N ASN A 625 3.50 -30.49 23.25
CA ASN A 625 4.28 -30.24 24.45
C ASN A 625 3.77 -31.14 25.59
N ASN A 626 4.59 -32.10 26.00
CA ASN A 626 4.25 -33.09 27.03
C ASN A 626 4.05 -32.48 28.44
N GLN A 627 4.40 -31.20 28.67
CA GLN A 627 4.20 -30.51 29.94
C GLN A 627 2.88 -29.74 29.98
N THR A 628 2.52 -29.05 28.90
CA THR A 628 1.31 -28.20 28.82
C THR A 628 0.12 -28.93 28.20
N GLY A 629 0.36 -30.00 27.43
CA GLY A 629 -0.66 -30.69 26.63
C GLY A 629 -1.13 -29.92 25.40
N LYS A 630 -0.47 -28.80 25.07
CA LYS A 630 -0.77 -27.96 23.91
C LYS A 630 0.08 -28.36 22.69
N TYR A 631 -0.39 -27.99 21.51
CA TYR A 631 0.37 -28.10 20.26
C TYR A 631 1.21 -26.85 20.07
N GLU A 632 2.42 -27.06 19.58
CA GLU A 632 3.44 -26.04 19.36
C GLU A 632 4.03 -26.16 17.95
N THR A 633 4.43 -25.03 17.40
CA THR A 633 5.29 -24.92 16.22
C THR A 633 6.68 -24.51 16.69
N LEU A 634 7.71 -25.03 16.04
CA LEU A 634 9.11 -24.79 16.40
C LEU A 634 9.88 -24.40 15.16
N ASN A 635 10.89 -23.53 15.33
CA ASN A 635 11.77 -23.10 14.24
C ASN A 635 11.00 -22.56 13.01
N SER A 636 10.08 -21.62 13.26
CA SER A 636 9.37 -20.86 12.23
C SER A 636 9.92 -19.45 12.10
N THR A 637 9.71 -18.85 10.94
CA THR A 637 9.62 -17.39 10.81
C THR A 637 8.14 -17.06 10.63
N ASP A 638 7.70 -15.96 11.23
CA ASP A 638 6.34 -15.39 11.07
C ASP A 638 6.46 -14.10 10.24
N PRO A 639 5.36 -13.45 9.82
CA PRO A 639 5.42 -12.27 8.94
C PRO A 639 6.39 -11.17 9.40
N ASP A 640 6.64 -11.00 10.70
CA ASP A 640 7.81 -10.24 11.16
C ASP A 640 9.13 -10.99 10.86
N GLU A 641 9.65 -10.81 9.64
CA GLU A 641 10.94 -11.39 9.22
C GLU A 641 12.17 -10.88 10.01
N TYR A 642 12.03 -9.93 10.95
CA TYR A 642 13.11 -9.64 11.90
C TYR A 642 13.24 -10.75 12.97
N ALA A 643 12.17 -11.50 13.23
CA ALA A 643 12.11 -12.60 14.19
C ALA A 643 12.24 -13.99 13.53
N ASN A 644 13.45 -14.33 13.07
CA ASN A 644 13.72 -15.64 12.44
C ASN A 644 13.97 -16.78 13.44
N HIS A 645 13.58 -17.99 13.04
CA HIS A 645 13.84 -19.26 13.77
C HIS A 645 13.29 -19.26 15.21
N VAL A 646 12.10 -18.69 15.39
CA VAL A 646 11.39 -18.58 16.67
C VAL A 646 10.40 -19.74 16.86
N ASP A 647 9.95 -19.92 18.10
CA ASP A 647 8.95 -20.94 18.46
C ASP A 647 7.57 -20.31 18.67
N ASN A 648 6.53 -20.94 18.12
CA ASN A 648 5.13 -20.55 18.27
C ASN A 648 4.79 -19.15 17.75
N GLY A 649 5.11 -18.90 16.47
CA GLY A 649 4.60 -17.75 15.73
C GLY A 649 3.08 -17.58 15.89
N ALA A 650 2.62 -16.41 16.35
CA ALA A 650 1.22 -16.17 16.66
C ALA A 650 0.35 -16.06 15.42
N PHE A 651 0.86 -15.47 14.32
CA PHE A 651 0.16 -15.48 13.05
C PHE A 651 0.13 -16.90 12.49
N THR A 652 1.27 -17.61 12.37
CA THR A 652 1.28 -19.01 11.90
C THR A 652 0.36 -19.89 12.74
N ASN A 653 0.40 -19.83 14.07
CA ASN A 653 -0.42 -20.70 14.92
C ASN A 653 -1.92 -20.36 14.84
N THR A 654 -2.27 -19.08 14.70
CA THR A 654 -3.66 -18.67 14.49
C THR A 654 -4.15 -19.05 13.09
N GLY A 655 -3.28 -18.96 12.09
CA GLY A 655 -3.49 -19.47 10.75
C GLY A 655 -3.76 -20.98 10.75
N ILE A 656 -2.92 -21.77 11.42
CA ILE A 656 -3.10 -23.23 11.59
C ILE A 656 -4.43 -23.53 12.30
N LYS A 657 -4.74 -22.83 13.41
CA LYS A 657 -6.03 -22.99 14.12
C LYS A 657 -7.20 -22.82 13.16
N THR A 658 -7.13 -21.82 12.29
CA THR A 658 -8.21 -21.40 11.39
C THR A 658 -8.31 -22.34 10.18
N LEU A 659 -7.18 -22.70 9.57
CA LEU A 659 -7.08 -23.70 8.51
C LEU A 659 -7.67 -25.06 8.92
N MET A 660 -7.40 -25.52 10.14
CA MET A 660 -7.95 -26.78 10.67
C MET A 660 -9.48 -26.73 10.81
N LYS A 661 -10.04 -25.56 11.11
CA LYS A 661 -11.49 -25.32 11.10
C LYS A 661 -12.03 -25.35 9.68
N TRP A 662 -11.41 -24.60 8.75
CA TRP A 662 -11.79 -24.59 7.33
C TRP A 662 -11.77 -25.98 6.70
N ALA A 663 -10.73 -26.79 6.94
CA ALA A 663 -10.64 -28.17 6.48
C ALA A 663 -11.76 -29.06 7.07
N THR A 664 -12.11 -28.85 8.34
CA THR A 664 -13.22 -29.58 8.97
C THR A 664 -14.57 -29.19 8.35
N ASP A 665 -14.82 -27.89 8.17
CA ASP A 665 -16.10 -27.38 7.68
C ASP A 665 -16.32 -27.72 6.20
N ILE A 666 -15.32 -27.50 5.34
CA ILE A 666 -15.36 -27.86 3.91
C ILE A 666 -15.51 -29.38 3.75
N GLY A 667 -14.75 -30.17 4.52
CA GLY A 667 -14.81 -31.63 4.47
C GLY A 667 -16.21 -32.15 4.84
N HIS A 668 -16.85 -31.58 5.87
CA HIS A 668 -18.22 -31.96 6.21
C HIS A 668 -19.26 -31.49 5.17
N HIS A 669 -19.16 -30.27 4.66
CA HIS A 669 -20.07 -29.73 3.64
C HIS A 669 -20.02 -30.54 2.34
N LEU A 670 -18.82 -30.92 1.90
CA LEU A 670 -18.59 -31.79 0.74
C LEU A 670 -18.86 -33.28 1.00
N ASN A 671 -19.11 -33.71 2.25
CA ASN A 671 -19.19 -35.10 2.68
C ASN A 671 -17.92 -35.92 2.31
N GLU A 672 -16.75 -35.32 2.52
CA GLU A 672 -15.42 -35.92 2.38
C GLU A 672 -14.90 -36.46 3.74
N ALA A 673 -13.76 -37.16 3.73
CA ALA A 673 -13.14 -37.65 4.95
C ALA A 673 -12.39 -36.53 5.71
N VAL A 674 -12.71 -36.38 7.01
CA VAL A 674 -12.13 -35.39 7.93
C VAL A 674 -11.27 -36.10 8.99
N ASP A 675 -10.02 -35.69 9.22
CA ASP A 675 -9.25 -36.21 10.38
C ASP A 675 -9.74 -35.53 11.66
N SER A 676 -10.25 -36.35 12.58
CA SER A 676 -10.59 -35.99 13.96
C SER A 676 -9.51 -35.16 14.70
N LYS A 677 -8.24 -35.26 14.31
CA LYS A 677 -7.15 -34.47 14.88
C LYS A 677 -7.23 -32.98 14.56
N TRP A 678 -7.79 -32.58 13.41
CA TRP A 678 -7.76 -31.18 12.98
C TRP A 678 -8.42 -30.27 14.03
N MET A 679 -9.63 -30.61 14.48
CA MET A 679 -10.27 -29.87 15.58
C MET A 679 -9.60 -30.06 16.95
N VAL A 680 -8.87 -31.17 17.18
CA VAL A 680 -8.09 -31.33 18.41
C VAL A 680 -6.90 -30.36 18.43
N ILE A 681 -6.22 -30.18 17.29
CA ILE A 681 -5.14 -29.20 17.09
C ILE A 681 -5.69 -27.78 17.16
N SER A 682 -6.75 -27.46 16.40
CA SER A 682 -7.39 -26.13 16.39
C SER A 682 -7.73 -25.62 17.79
N ASN A 683 -8.30 -26.47 18.65
CA ASN A 683 -8.65 -26.12 20.03
C ASN A 683 -7.46 -26.11 21.02
N ASN A 684 -6.28 -26.60 20.63
CA ASN A 684 -5.15 -26.81 21.55
C ASN A 684 -3.78 -26.35 21.05
N ILE A 685 -3.67 -25.71 19.88
CA ILE A 685 -2.46 -24.98 19.51
C ILE A 685 -2.30 -23.76 20.42
N ILE A 686 -1.06 -23.44 20.78
CA ILE A 686 -0.74 -22.27 21.61
C ILE A 686 -0.75 -21.00 20.75
N ILE A 687 -1.34 -19.94 21.29
CA ILE A 687 -1.14 -18.56 20.83
C ILE A 687 -0.43 -17.87 22.01
N PRO A 688 0.84 -17.45 21.88
CA PRO A 688 1.59 -16.91 23.01
C PRO A 688 1.04 -15.54 23.43
N ARG A 689 0.97 -15.30 24.75
CA ARG A 689 0.42 -14.07 25.34
C ARG A 689 1.22 -13.65 26.57
N ALA A 690 1.35 -12.34 26.74
CA ALA A 690 1.91 -11.71 27.93
C ALA A 690 0.92 -11.70 29.10
N GLU A 691 1.40 -11.41 30.32
CA GLU A 691 0.54 -11.21 31.52
C GLU A 691 -0.42 -10.01 31.39
N SER A 692 -0.14 -9.09 30.45
CA SER A 692 -1.00 -7.98 30.02
C SER A 692 -2.17 -8.39 29.14
N ASN A 693 -2.19 -9.64 28.68
CA ASN A 693 -3.04 -10.19 27.62
C ASN A 693 -2.77 -9.65 26.20
N ILE A 694 -1.67 -8.91 26.00
CA ILE A 694 -1.16 -8.64 24.65
C ILE A 694 -0.66 -9.98 24.07
N THR A 695 -1.05 -10.29 22.84
CA THR A 695 -0.54 -11.40 22.04
C THR A 695 0.91 -11.10 21.68
N LEU A 696 1.80 -12.07 21.93
CA LEU A 696 3.19 -11.98 21.52
C LEU A 696 3.30 -12.50 20.09
N GLU A 697 4.19 -11.98 19.24
CA GLU A 697 4.47 -12.60 17.93
C GLU A 697 5.05 -14.00 18.09
N TYR A 698 5.85 -14.24 19.12
CA TYR A 698 6.47 -15.55 19.36
C TYR A 698 6.74 -15.83 20.84
N THR A 699 7.00 -17.09 21.18
CA THR A 699 7.35 -17.49 22.56
C THR A 699 8.66 -16.85 22.99
N GLY A 700 8.60 -16.00 24.02
CA GLY A 700 9.77 -15.35 24.61
C GLY A 700 10.07 -13.94 24.08
N MET A 701 9.23 -13.41 23.17
CA MET A 701 9.23 -12.00 22.79
C MET A 701 9.14 -11.10 24.05
N ASN A 702 9.95 -10.04 24.06
CA ASN A 702 9.99 -9.02 25.12
C ASN A 702 9.57 -7.63 24.57
N SER A 703 9.65 -6.61 25.40
CA SER A 703 9.24 -5.24 25.04
C SER A 703 10.17 -4.51 24.05
N SER A 704 11.41 -4.98 23.85
CA SER A 704 12.42 -4.30 23.04
C SER A 704 12.35 -4.62 21.54
N VAL A 705 11.32 -5.34 21.09
CA VAL A 705 11.13 -5.63 19.66
C VAL A 705 10.79 -4.38 18.85
N GLU A 706 11.27 -4.39 17.61
CA GLU A 706 10.90 -3.52 16.50
C GLU A 706 10.47 -4.46 15.37
N ILE A 707 9.33 -4.17 14.74
CA ILE A 707 8.58 -5.11 13.90
C ILE A 707 8.68 -4.68 12.44
N LYS A 708 9.13 -5.56 11.54
CA LYS A 708 9.30 -5.25 10.11
C LYS A 708 7.98 -4.84 9.47
N GLN A 709 6.94 -5.66 9.65
CA GLN A 709 5.64 -5.53 8.99
C GLN A 709 4.53 -6.14 9.84
N ALA A 710 3.27 -5.91 9.46
CA ALA A 710 2.13 -6.34 10.25
C ALA A 710 2.08 -7.87 10.41
N ASP A 711 2.04 -8.33 11.67
CA ASP A 711 2.03 -9.75 12.07
C ASP A 711 0.75 -10.08 12.86
N VAL A 712 0.73 -9.81 14.16
CA VAL A 712 -0.42 -10.08 15.04
C VAL A 712 -1.70 -9.37 14.55
N THR A 713 -1.59 -8.19 13.94
CA THR A 713 -2.73 -7.46 13.35
C THR A 713 -3.42 -8.26 12.23
N LEU A 714 -2.71 -9.17 11.54
CA LEU A 714 -3.27 -10.03 10.49
C LEU A 714 -4.32 -11.03 11.01
N VAL A 715 -4.31 -11.31 12.32
CA VAL A 715 -5.31 -12.15 13.01
C VAL A 715 -6.71 -11.51 12.97
N VAL A 716 -6.77 -10.17 12.97
CA VAL A 716 -8.01 -9.38 12.87
C VAL A 716 -8.45 -9.29 11.41
N TYR A 717 -7.52 -8.93 10.52
CA TYR A 717 -7.74 -8.89 9.08
C TYR A 717 -6.44 -9.22 8.34
N PRO A 718 -6.41 -10.23 7.44
CA PRO A 718 -7.58 -10.82 6.77
C PRO A 718 -8.16 -12.09 7.41
N LEU A 719 -7.57 -12.66 8.46
CA LEU A 719 -8.05 -13.95 9.00
C LEU A 719 -9.45 -13.89 9.67
N ASP A 720 -9.92 -12.72 10.09
CA ASP A 720 -11.29 -12.47 10.58
C ASP A 720 -11.73 -13.44 11.71
N THR A 721 -10.80 -13.73 12.64
CA THR A 721 -10.97 -14.74 13.70
C THR A 721 -11.55 -14.20 15.01
N ILE A 722 -11.90 -12.91 15.05
CA ILE A 722 -12.39 -12.21 16.24
C ILE A 722 -13.92 -12.26 16.26
N ASP A 723 -14.48 -13.20 17.02
CA ASP A 723 -15.92 -13.47 17.10
C ASP A 723 -16.54 -13.22 18.49
N ASP A 724 -15.72 -13.01 19.53
CA ASP A 724 -16.16 -12.88 20.91
C ASP A 724 -15.57 -11.63 21.63
N PRO A 725 -16.24 -11.07 22.67
CA PRO A 725 -15.77 -9.87 23.36
C PRO A 725 -14.39 -10.00 24.02
N ILE A 726 -13.97 -11.21 24.42
CA ILE A 726 -12.68 -11.43 25.07
C ILE A 726 -11.55 -11.44 24.02
N SER A 727 -11.73 -12.11 22.88
CA SER A 727 -10.76 -12.03 21.77
C SER A 727 -10.67 -10.62 21.19
N ALA A 728 -11.79 -9.88 21.10
CA ALA A 728 -11.78 -8.48 20.66
C ALA A 728 -11.04 -7.56 21.63
N ALA A 729 -11.25 -7.72 22.95
CA ALA A 729 -10.48 -6.96 23.95
C ALA A 729 -8.97 -7.22 23.85
N TYR A 730 -8.55 -8.44 23.51
CA TYR A 730 -7.13 -8.71 23.23
C TYR A 730 -6.68 -8.03 21.94
N ALA A 731 -7.44 -8.16 20.85
CA ALA A 731 -7.14 -7.53 19.56
C ALA A 731 -7.03 -5.99 19.64
N ILE A 732 -7.79 -5.33 20.51
CA ILE A 732 -7.67 -3.88 20.80
C ILE A 732 -6.34 -3.56 21.50
N ASN A 733 -5.96 -4.35 22.52
CA ASN A 733 -4.65 -4.18 23.18
C ASN A 733 -3.49 -4.44 22.22
N ASP A 734 -3.65 -5.44 21.33
CA ASP A 734 -2.67 -5.80 20.30
C ASP A 734 -2.53 -4.65 19.29
N LEU A 735 -3.63 -4.13 18.74
CA LEU A 735 -3.65 -2.99 17.83
C LEU A 735 -2.90 -1.76 18.41
N TYR A 736 -3.18 -1.41 19.67
CA TYR A 736 -2.54 -0.28 20.35
C TYR A 736 -1.07 -0.53 20.73
N TYR A 737 -0.67 -1.78 20.98
CA TYR A 737 0.73 -2.11 21.23
C TYR A 737 1.53 -2.05 19.92
N TYR A 738 1.00 -2.69 18.88
CA TYR A 738 1.70 -2.87 17.61
C TYR A 738 1.73 -1.61 16.73
N SER A 739 0.81 -0.65 16.92
CA SER A 739 0.86 0.63 16.20
C SER A 739 2.08 1.49 16.54
N GLY A 740 2.66 1.30 17.72
CA GLY A 740 3.89 1.97 18.18
C GLY A 740 5.15 1.13 18.04
N LYS A 741 5.10 0.02 17.30
CA LYS A 741 6.19 -0.98 17.19
C LYS A 741 6.66 -1.27 15.76
N GLN A 742 5.95 -0.78 14.75
CA GLN A 742 6.34 -0.94 13.36
C GLN A 742 7.63 -0.15 13.07
N ALA A 743 8.56 -0.77 12.34
CA ALA A 743 9.76 -0.13 11.84
C ALA A 743 9.38 1.00 10.86
N ALA A 744 10.09 2.14 10.93
CA ALA A 744 9.80 3.29 10.08
C ALA A 744 9.97 2.99 8.58
N SER A 745 10.91 2.11 8.23
CA SER A 745 11.18 1.60 6.87
C SER A 745 10.38 0.34 6.50
N GLY A 746 9.42 -0.09 7.34
CA GLY A 746 8.59 -1.27 7.07
C GLY A 746 7.79 -1.15 5.75
N PRO A 747 7.48 -2.27 5.08
CA PRO A 747 6.95 -2.26 3.72
C PRO A 747 5.48 -1.83 3.62
N ALA A 748 5.07 -1.43 2.41
CA ALA A 748 3.77 -0.82 2.09
C ALA A 748 2.53 -1.64 2.47
N MET A 749 2.69 -2.95 2.69
CA MET A 749 1.64 -3.85 3.16
C MET A 749 1.29 -3.69 4.65
N THR A 750 2.12 -2.99 5.43
CA THR A 750 1.98 -2.87 6.90
C THR A 750 0.69 -2.16 7.34
N TYR A 751 0.53 -0.87 7.02
CA TYR A 751 -0.61 -0.08 7.51
C TYR A 751 -1.99 -0.40 6.90
N PRO A 752 -2.14 -0.96 5.68
CA PRO A 752 -3.43 -1.41 5.17
C PRO A 752 -4.27 -2.26 6.12
N VAL A 753 -3.66 -3.18 6.88
CA VAL A 753 -4.40 -4.05 7.81
C VAL A 753 -4.77 -3.33 9.10
N PHE A 754 -4.01 -2.30 9.49
CA PHE A 754 -4.37 -1.41 10.60
C PHE A 754 -5.61 -0.58 10.28
N VAL A 755 -5.88 -0.23 9.00
CA VAL A 755 -7.14 0.39 8.59
C VAL A 755 -8.33 -0.52 8.91
N ALA A 756 -8.23 -1.80 8.52
CA ALA A 756 -9.28 -2.80 8.73
C ALA A 756 -9.45 -3.18 10.21
N ALA A 757 -8.35 -3.28 10.97
CA ALA A 757 -8.37 -3.56 12.40
C ALA A 757 -8.97 -2.38 13.19
N ALA A 758 -8.52 -1.14 12.93
CA ALA A 758 -9.08 0.04 13.55
C ALA A 758 -10.57 0.23 13.21
N GLN A 759 -10.94 0.07 11.94
CA GLN A 759 -12.34 0.17 11.53
C GLN A 759 -13.21 -0.89 12.22
N SER A 760 -12.76 -2.15 12.35
CA SER A 760 -13.61 -3.22 12.90
C SER A 760 -13.64 -3.29 14.44
N LEU A 761 -12.64 -2.75 15.13
CA LEU A 761 -12.50 -2.86 16.60
C LEU A 761 -12.79 -1.57 17.38
N LEU A 762 -12.45 -0.39 16.83
CA LEU A 762 -12.49 0.86 17.58
C LEU A 762 -13.84 1.56 17.47
N ASN A 763 -14.37 2.00 18.60
CA ASN A 763 -15.65 2.69 18.70
C ASN A 763 -15.48 4.20 18.94
N HIS A 764 -14.24 4.68 19.11
CA HIS A 764 -13.86 6.08 19.23
C HIS A 764 -12.91 6.52 18.10
N GLY A 765 -13.01 7.79 17.70
CA GLY A 765 -12.11 8.43 16.73
C GLY A 765 -12.21 7.95 15.28
N SER A 766 -11.20 8.30 14.48
CA SER A 766 -11.11 8.07 13.03
C SER A 766 -9.76 7.47 12.59
N SER A 767 -9.01 6.81 13.47
CA SER A 767 -7.63 6.38 13.17
C SER A 767 -7.51 5.40 11.99
N SER A 768 -8.59 4.74 11.57
CA SER A 768 -8.64 3.98 10.31
C SER A 768 -8.31 4.85 9.09
N GLN A 769 -8.77 6.11 9.07
CA GLN A 769 -8.45 7.08 8.02
C GLN A 769 -6.97 7.53 8.09
N SER A 770 -6.43 7.73 9.30
CA SER A 770 -4.98 7.99 9.47
C SER A 770 -4.10 6.85 8.95
N TYR A 771 -4.43 5.60 9.30
CA TYR A 771 -3.70 4.45 8.78
C TYR A 771 -3.81 4.32 7.25
N LEU A 772 -4.90 4.81 6.63
CA LEU A 772 -5.02 4.84 5.18
C LEU A 772 -4.01 5.82 4.55
N TYR A 773 -3.85 7.03 5.09
CA TYR A 773 -2.79 7.92 4.61
C TYR A 773 -1.38 7.37 4.90
N LYS A 774 -1.14 6.74 6.08
CA LYS A 774 0.13 6.04 6.37
C LYS A 774 0.41 4.89 5.38
N ALA A 775 -0.62 4.23 4.86
CA ALA A 775 -0.48 3.16 3.87
C ALA A 775 -0.15 3.64 2.44
N ILE A 776 -0.32 4.94 2.13
CA ILE A 776 -0.22 5.46 0.75
C ILE A 776 0.92 6.48 0.63
N VAL A 777 0.89 7.56 1.44
CA VAL A 777 1.77 8.72 1.30
C VAL A 777 3.27 8.37 1.35
N PRO A 778 3.75 7.48 2.25
CA PRO A 778 5.19 7.14 2.32
C PRO A 778 5.66 6.27 1.15
N TYR A 779 4.76 5.54 0.48
CA TYR A 779 5.11 4.45 -0.43
C TYR A 779 4.86 4.78 -1.91
N MET A 780 3.90 5.65 -2.21
CA MET A 780 3.61 6.04 -3.59
C MET A 780 4.70 6.96 -4.18
N ARG A 781 4.98 6.80 -5.47
CA ARG A 781 5.90 7.62 -6.28
C ARG A 781 5.17 8.17 -7.51
N MET A 782 5.37 9.46 -7.77
CA MET A 782 4.95 10.10 -9.02
C MET A 782 6.04 9.88 -10.11
N PRO A 783 5.81 10.14 -11.41
CA PRO A 783 4.60 10.64 -12.06
C PRO A 783 3.46 9.63 -12.17
N PHE A 784 3.76 8.34 -11.99
CA PHE A 784 2.90 7.24 -12.46
C PHE A 784 2.16 6.47 -11.36
N ALA A 785 2.07 7.03 -10.15
CA ALA A 785 1.36 6.47 -9.00
C ALA A 785 1.72 4.99 -8.68
N GLN A 786 2.98 4.65 -8.93
CA GLN A 786 3.59 3.35 -8.64
C GLN A 786 4.03 3.30 -7.17
N PHE A 787 3.99 2.12 -6.54
CA PHE A 787 4.46 1.96 -5.16
C PHE A 787 5.93 1.54 -5.13
N SER A 788 6.69 2.15 -4.23
CA SER A 788 7.90 1.55 -3.66
C SER A 788 7.50 0.52 -2.60
N GLU A 789 8.33 -0.50 -2.42
CA GLU A 789 8.16 -1.47 -1.33
C GLU A 789 8.23 -0.78 0.04
N GLN A 790 9.16 0.15 0.24
CA GLN A 790 9.48 0.73 1.55
C GLN A 790 9.25 2.25 1.55
N SER A 791 9.20 2.84 2.74
CA SER A 791 8.90 4.27 2.92
C SER A 791 10.08 5.18 2.55
N ASP A 792 11.30 4.64 2.64
CA ASP A 792 12.56 5.35 2.34
C ASP A 792 13.30 4.64 1.19
N ASP A 793 13.40 5.32 0.05
CA ASP A 793 14.14 4.85 -1.13
C ASP A 793 15.64 5.22 -1.07
N ASN A 794 16.09 5.91 -0.02
CA ASN A 794 17.48 6.30 0.13
C ASN A 794 18.34 5.15 0.67
N TYR A 795 19.07 4.50 -0.22
CA TYR A 795 20.06 3.45 0.05
C TYR A 795 20.93 3.69 1.31
N ASP A 796 21.38 4.93 1.58
CA ASP A 796 22.26 5.23 2.71
C ASP A 796 21.58 5.18 4.08
N THR A 797 20.28 5.47 4.14
CA THR A 797 19.47 5.40 5.37
C THR A 797 18.67 4.11 5.46
N ASN A 798 18.33 3.51 4.32
CA ASN A 798 17.58 2.28 4.18
C ASN A 798 18.45 1.00 4.21
N GLY A 799 19.37 0.92 5.18
CA GLY A 799 20.17 -0.30 5.43
C GLY A 799 21.13 -0.75 4.32
N GLY A 800 21.34 0.06 3.26
CA GLY A 800 22.11 -0.33 2.08
C GLY A 800 21.33 -1.18 1.08
N LEU A 801 20.00 -1.02 1.02
CA LEU A 801 19.10 -1.76 0.14
C LEU A 801 18.27 -0.81 -0.73
N ASN A 802 17.99 -1.20 -1.98
CA ASN A 802 17.06 -0.49 -2.86
C ASN A 802 15.71 -1.21 -2.84
N PRO A 803 14.62 -0.56 -2.40
CA PRO A 803 13.29 -1.17 -2.37
C PRO A 803 12.85 -1.70 -3.73
N ALA A 804 12.06 -2.78 -3.75
CA ALA A 804 11.49 -3.26 -5.01
C ALA A 804 10.52 -2.24 -5.62
N PHE A 805 10.58 -2.11 -6.95
CA PHE A 805 9.75 -1.15 -7.68
C PHE A 805 9.34 -1.71 -9.06
N PRO A 806 8.07 -1.57 -9.48
CA PRO A 806 6.93 -1.16 -8.66
C PRO A 806 6.57 -2.32 -7.70
N PHE A 807 5.96 -2.02 -6.55
CA PHE A 807 5.56 -3.01 -5.56
C PHE A 807 4.04 -3.22 -5.58
N LEU A 808 3.59 -4.18 -6.38
CA LEU A 808 2.15 -4.47 -6.60
C LEU A 808 1.44 -4.93 -5.31
N THR A 809 2.17 -5.43 -4.32
CA THR A 809 1.65 -5.77 -3.00
C THR A 809 1.11 -4.54 -2.27
N GLY A 810 1.78 -3.39 -2.41
CA GLY A 810 1.29 -2.10 -1.91
C GLY A 810 -0.01 -1.68 -2.57
N ASN A 811 -0.13 -1.84 -3.90
CA ASN A 811 -1.37 -1.61 -4.62
C ASN A 811 -2.51 -2.55 -4.13
N GLY A 812 -2.20 -3.83 -3.88
CA GLY A 812 -3.12 -4.78 -3.28
C GLY A 812 -3.60 -4.37 -1.89
N GLY A 813 -2.67 -4.01 -1.00
CA GLY A 813 -2.97 -3.53 0.35
C GLY A 813 -3.88 -2.30 0.34
N VAL A 814 -3.56 -1.28 -0.44
CA VAL A 814 -4.34 -0.03 -0.51
C VAL A 814 -5.75 -0.23 -1.05
N LEU A 815 -5.94 -1.15 -2.02
CA LEU A 815 -7.30 -1.53 -2.43
C LEU A 815 -8.05 -2.24 -1.31
N GLN A 816 -7.41 -3.15 -0.59
CA GLN A 816 -8.07 -3.85 0.52
C GLN A 816 -8.43 -2.92 1.68
N SER A 817 -7.58 -1.95 2.02
CA SER A 817 -7.86 -1.00 3.11
C SER A 817 -9.03 -0.07 2.80
N ILE A 818 -9.26 0.26 1.52
CA ILE A 818 -10.45 1.02 1.10
C ILE A 818 -11.67 0.10 0.97
N VAL A 819 -11.57 -0.99 0.19
CA VAL A 819 -12.71 -1.85 -0.20
C VAL A 819 -13.22 -2.71 0.94
N PHE A 820 -12.33 -3.24 1.78
CA PHE A 820 -12.69 -4.07 2.94
C PHE A 820 -12.42 -3.36 4.27
N GLY A 821 -11.37 -2.54 4.35
CA GLY A 821 -11.02 -1.83 5.57
C GLY A 821 -12.06 -0.80 5.98
N LEU A 822 -12.24 0.29 5.22
CA LEU A 822 -13.18 1.37 5.56
C LEU A 822 -14.67 0.93 5.57
N THR A 823 -15.05 -0.07 4.77
CA THR A 823 -16.44 -0.53 4.63
C THR A 823 -16.85 -1.64 5.61
N GLY A 824 -15.87 -2.30 6.23
CA GLY A 824 -16.09 -3.54 6.99
C GLY A 824 -16.57 -4.74 6.15
N ILE A 825 -16.48 -4.71 4.81
CA ILE A 825 -16.94 -5.83 3.97
C ILE A 825 -16.07 -7.08 4.22
N ARG A 826 -16.68 -8.25 4.42
CA ARG A 826 -15.97 -9.54 4.49
C ARG A 826 -16.75 -10.63 3.76
N TYR A 827 -16.06 -11.43 2.95
CA TYR A 827 -16.59 -12.73 2.51
C TYR A 827 -16.64 -13.68 3.70
N SER A 828 -17.79 -14.28 3.99
CA SER A 828 -17.96 -15.08 5.20
C SER A 828 -18.98 -16.21 5.01
N TYR A 829 -19.06 -17.10 5.99
CA TYR A 829 -20.00 -18.21 6.03
C TYR A 829 -20.27 -18.67 7.46
N GLU A 830 -21.40 -19.36 7.62
CA GLU A 830 -21.72 -20.10 8.84
C GLU A 830 -22.04 -21.57 8.51
N VAL A 831 -21.78 -22.48 9.45
CA VAL A 831 -22.07 -23.90 9.27
C VAL A 831 -23.39 -24.24 9.94
N ASN A 832 -24.33 -24.74 9.15
CA ASN A 832 -25.62 -25.18 9.67
C ASN A 832 -25.46 -26.48 10.47
N ASN A 833 -25.53 -26.39 11.79
CA ASN A 833 -25.35 -27.50 12.73
C ASN A 833 -26.28 -28.73 12.51
N SER A 834 -27.33 -28.61 11.69
CA SER A 834 -28.23 -29.74 11.37
C SER A 834 -27.90 -30.44 10.05
N THR A 835 -27.23 -29.76 9.11
CA THR A 835 -26.95 -30.27 7.75
C THR A 835 -25.46 -30.31 7.41
N ASN A 836 -24.62 -29.70 8.26
CA ASN A 836 -23.20 -29.40 8.03
C ASN A 836 -22.92 -28.63 6.72
N GLN A 837 -23.91 -27.90 6.20
CA GLN A 837 -23.75 -27.08 4.99
C GLN A 837 -23.20 -25.70 5.35
N MET A 838 -22.38 -25.13 4.45
CA MET A 838 -21.84 -23.78 4.57
C MET A 838 -22.77 -22.77 3.93
N ASP A 839 -23.45 -21.96 4.74
CA ASP A 839 -24.32 -20.88 4.29
C ASP A 839 -23.48 -19.59 4.13
N ARG A 840 -23.29 -19.14 2.88
CA ARG A 840 -22.44 -17.97 2.51
C ARG A 840 -23.19 -16.64 2.73
N PHE A 841 -22.46 -15.61 3.18
CA PHE A 841 -22.95 -14.23 3.27
C PHE A 841 -21.80 -13.21 3.18
N LEU A 842 -22.12 -11.93 2.98
CA LEU A 842 -21.18 -10.82 3.19
C LEU A 842 -21.43 -10.19 4.57
N LYS A 843 -20.37 -9.92 5.34
CA LYS A 843 -20.45 -8.91 6.40
C LYS A 843 -20.42 -7.52 5.74
N PHE A 844 -21.12 -6.54 6.30
CA PHE A 844 -20.99 -5.12 5.94
C PHE A 844 -21.15 -4.29 7.22
N ASP A 845 -20.18 -3.43 7.52
CA ASP A 845 -20.16 -2.66 8.77
C ASP A 845 -19.81 -1.18 8.52
N PRO A 846 -20.73 -0.40 7.92
CA PRO A 846 -20.46 0.98 7.54
C PRO A 846 -20.32 1.87 8.77
N THR A 847 -19.23 2.64 8.79
CA THR A 847 -18.86 3.59 9.85
C THR A 847 -18.78 5.00 9.25
N GLU A 848 -19.17 6.02 10.01
CA GLU A 848 -19.02 7.42 9.62
C GLU A 848 -17.54 7.78 9.39
N LEU A 849 -17.23 8.31 8.21
CA LEU A 849 -15.87 8.65 7.80
C LEU A 849 -15.59 10.14 8.05
N GLY A 850 -15.37 10.50 9.32
CA GLY A 850 -15.28 11.90 9.76
C GLY A 850 -14.27 12.79 9.00
N THR A 851 -13.20 12.22 8.43
CA THR A 851 -12.20 12.96 7.64
C THR A 851 -12.46 12.90 6.12
N LEU A 852 -13.44 12.11 5.69
CA LEU A 852 -13.88 11.94 4.29
C LEU A 852 -15.37 12.31 4.17
N PRO A 853 -15.73 13.61 4.26
CA PRO A 853 -17.11 14.07 4.04
C PRO A 853 -17.61 13.69 2.65
N GLN A 854 -18.93 13.62 2.43
CA GLN A 854 -19.53 12.90 1.28
C GLN A 854 -19.25 11.38 1.20
N GLY A 855 -18.30 10.83 1.99
CA GLY A 855 -18.09 9.40 2.16
C GLY A 855 -17.38 8.70 0.99
N LEU A 856 -17.83 7.50 0.62
CA LEU A 856 -17.27 6.72 -0.49
C LEU A 856 -18.27 5.77 -1.15
N ALA A 857 -17.98 5.31 -2.37
CA ALA A 857 -18.66 4.18 -2.98
C ALA A 857 -17.71 3.18 -3.65
N ILE A 858 -18.05 1.90 -3.50
CA ILE A 858 -17.47 0.76 -4.21
C ILE A 858 -18.52 0.26 -5.19
N ARG A 859 -18.31 0.49 -6.48
CA ARG A 859 -19.20 0.11 -7.57
C ARG A 859 -18.78 -1.20 -8.20
N GLY A 860 -19.75 -1.97 -8.69
CA GLY A 860 -19.46 -3.13 -9.53
C GLY A 860 -18.93 -4.37 -8.79
N PHE A 861 -19.10 -4.45 -7.47
CA PHE A 861 -18.66 -5.56 -6.62
C PHE A 861 -19.37 -6.87 -7.02
N GLN A 862 -18.62 -7.92 -7.36
CA GLN A 862 -19.16 -9.19 -7.83
C GLN A 862 -19.34 -10.19 -6.68
N TYR A 863 -20.57 -10.67 -6.48
CA TYR A 863 -20.89 -11.65 -5.43
C TYR A 863 -22.07 -12.55 -5.81
N MET A 864 -21.88 -13.87 -5.71
CA MET A 864 -22.89 -14.91 -6.01
C MET A 864 -23.56 -14.75 -7.39
N GLY A 865 -22.79 -14.28 -8.40
CA GLY A 865 -23.28 -13.98 -9.74
C GLY A 865 -24.14 -12.71 -9.84
N ASN A 866 -24.08 -11.83 -8.83
CA ASN A 866 -24.71 -10.52 -8.83
C ASN A 866 -23.66 -9.40 -8.82
N THR A 867 -24.00 -8.26 -9.40
CA THR A 867 -23.26 -7.00 -9.30
C THR A 867 -23.90 -6.14 -8.21
N ILE A 868 -23.09 -5.72 -7.24
CA ILE A 868 -23.49 -4.97 -6.06
C ILE A 868 -22.74 -3.64 -6.04
N ASP A 869 -23.41 -2.56 -5.63
CA ASP A 869 -22.73 -1.33 -5.21
C ASP A 869 -22.83 -1.20 -3.68
N PHE A 870 -21.73 -0.82 -3.03
CA PHE A 870 -21.68 -0.45 -1.61
C PHE A 870 -21.39 1.04 -1.50
N ILE A 871 -22.22 1.78 -0.80
CA ILE A 871 -22.11 3.23 -0.63
C ILE A 871 -22.09 3.52 0.87
N ILE A 872 -21.28 4.48 1.30
CA ILE A 872 -21.28 5.02 2.65
C ILE A 872 -21.36 6.54 2.52
N ASP A 873 -22.45 7.14 3.01
CA ASP A 873 -22.61 8.57 3.17
C ASP A 873 -22.44 8.98 4.66
N GLU A 874 -22.66 10.27 4.98
CA GLU A 874 -22.52 10.83 6.33
C GLU A 874 -23.53 10.28 7.37
N THR A 875 -24.53 9.52 6.91
CA THR A 875 -25.69 9.07 7.68
C THR A 875 -26.05 7.60 7.48
N HIS A 876 -25.86 7.06 6.28
CA HIS A 876 -26.22 5.67 5.95
C HIS A 876 -25.12 4.95 5.17
N GLY A 877 -25.04 3.63 5.39
CA GLY A 877 -24.46 2.71 4.44
C GLY A 877 -25.55 2.03 3.63
N THR A 878 -25.35 1.93 2.32
CA THR A 878 -26.33 1.34 1.39
C THR A 878 -25.68 0.20 0.60
N VAL A 879 -26.38 -0.93 0.50
CA VAL A 879 -26.00 -2.08 -0.34
C VAL A 879 -27.05 -2.24 -1.43
N VAL A 880 -26.68 -1.95 -2.68
CA VAL A 880 -27.57 -2.03 -3.85
C VAL A 880 -27.28 -3.31 -4.62
N ASN A 881 -28.19 -4.30 -4.59
CA ASN A 881 -28.10 -5.49 -5.45
C ASN A 881 -28.62 -5.13 -6.85
N LYS A 882 -27.78 -4.50 -7.68
CA LYS A 882 -28.19 -3.90 -8.97
C LYS A 882 -28.75 -4.92 -9.96
N GLN A 883 -28.02 -6.01 -10.17
CA GLN A 883 -28.33 -7.00 -11.20
C GLN A 883 -27.75 -8.37 -10.84
N GLY A 884 -28.46 -9.42 -11.24
CA GLY A 884 -27.98 -10.80 -11.12
C GLY A 884 -29.14 -11.79 -11.00
N ASN A 885 -28.81 -13.02 -10.64
CA ASN A 885 -29.70 -14.17 -10.77
C ASN A 885 -30.24 -14.69 -9.43
N SER A 886 -29.81 -14.15 -8.28
CA SER A 886 -30.18 -14.68 -6.96
C SER A 886 -30.20 -13.63 -5.86
N SER A 887 -31.01 -13.88 -4.83
CA SER A 887 -30.94 -13.15 -3.57
C SER A 887 -29.56 -13.29 -2.90
N ILE A 888 -29.05 -12.20 -2.32
CA ILE A 888 -27.82 -12.21 -1.51
C ILE A 888 -28.13 -12.04 -0.03
N THR A 889 -27.25 -12.52 0.85
CA THR A 889 -27.37 -12.33 2.31
C THR A 889 -26.30 -11.37 2.81
N ILE A 890 -26.72 -10.30 3.48
CA ILE A 890 -25.86 -9.33 4.15
C ILE A 890 -26.04 -9.48 5.66
N LYS A 891 -24.93 -9.59 6.39
CA LYS A 891 -24.85 -9.60 7.86
C LYS A 891 -24.29 -8.26 8.34
N VAL A 892 -25.06 -7.53 9.13
CA VAL A 892 -24.63 -6.28 9.78
C VAL A 892 -24.15 -6.61 11.20
N PRO A 893 -22.85 -6.44 11.51
CA PRO A 893 -22.32 -6.73 12.85
C PRO A 893 -22.86 -5.78 13.92
N ASN A 894 -22.91 -6.27 15.16
CA ASN A 894 -23.19 -5.45 16.33
C ASN A 894 -21.87 -4.95 16.94
N ARG A 895 -21.64 -3.62 16.90
CA ARG A 895 -20.43 -2.97 17.43
C ARG A 895 -20.47 -2.69 18.93
N ASP A 896 -21.64 -2.76 19.57
CA ASP A 896 -21.77 -2.62 21.03
C ASP A 896 -21.14 -3.81 21.81
N LYS A 897 -20.59 -4.80 21.09
CA LYS A 897 -19.80 -5.92 21.62
C LYS A 897 -18.42 -5.48 22.13
N PHE A 898 -17.89 -4.34 21.67
CA PHE A 898 -16.51 -3.91 21.92
C PHE A 898 -16.49 -2.60 22.71
N ASP A 899 -15.62 -2.52 23.72
CA ASP A 899 -15.35 -1.28 24.48
C ASP A 899 -13.84 -1.04 24.45
N ASP A 900 -13.44 -0.07 23.63
CA ASP A 900 -12.07 0.35 23.40
C ASP A 900 -11.57 1.37 24.44
N THR A 901 -12.42 1.82 25.37
CA THR A 901 -12.03 2.74 26.45
C THR A 901 -11.48 2.00 27.68
N ASP A 902 -11.83 0.73 27.87
CA ASP A 902 -11.58 -0.04 29.11
C ASP A 902 -10.16 -0.68 29.16
N ILE A 903 -9.16 0.05 28.63
CA ILE A 903 -7.78 -0.40 28.38
C ILE A 903 -7.01 -0.64 29.69
N HIS A 904 -6.25 -1.74 29.74
CA HIS A 904 -5.44 -2.12 30.91
C HIS A 904 -4.02 -1.50 30.88
N PHE A 905 -3.92 -0.24 31.31
CA PHE A 905 -2.62 0.42 31.51
C PHE A 905 -1.87 -0.08 32.74
N TYR A 906 -0.54 -0.23 32.61
CA TYR A 906 0.36 -0.52 33.72
C TYR A 906 1.08 0.74 34.19
N ILE A 907 0.98 1.05 35.49
CA ILE A 907 1.65 2.22 36.07
C ILE A 907 3.03 1.81 36.63
N PRO A 908 4.13 2.43 36.18
CA PRO A 908 5.45 2.26 36.78
C PRO A 908 5.48 2.77 38.23
N SER A 909 5.79 1.92 39.19
CA SER A 909 5.97 2.31 40.59
C SER A 909 7.11 1.55 41.25
N ASN A 910 8.17 2.25 41.67
CA ASN A 910 9.33 1.67 42.37
C ASN A 910 9.92 0.39 41.72
N LYS A 911 10.12 0.41 40.39
CA LYS A 911 10.59 -0.75 39.59
C LYS A 911 9.68 -1.98 39.62
N THR A 912 8.39 -1.78 39.93
CA THR A 912 7.33 -2.77 39.79
C THR A 912 6.18 -2.20 38.97
N LEU A 913 5.63 -3.00 38.06
CA LEU A 913 4.43 -2.64 37.30
C LEU A 913 3.20 -2.99 38.15
N GLN A 914 2.37 -2.01 38.47
CA GLN A 914 1.10 -2.25 39.17
C GLN A 914 -0.06 -2.19 38.19
N ARG A 915 -0.77 -3.31 38.03
CA ARG A 915 -2.01 -3.38 37.23
C ARG A 915 -3.10 -2.57 37.92
N ARG A 916 -3.67 -1.59 37.22
CA ARG A 916 -4.92 -0.95 37.64
C ARG A 916 -6.09 -1.87 37.25
N SER A 917 -6.92 -2.24 38.21
CA SER A 917 -8.05 -3.13 37.96
C SER A 917 -9.27 -2.36 37.45
N SER A 918 -9.51 -2.36 36.14
CA SER A 918 -10.88 -2.26 35.60
C SER A 918 -11.46 -3.67 35.44
N TYR A 919 -12.78 -3.79 35.62
CA TYR A 919 -13.52 -5.04 35.41
C TYR A 919 -14.32 -4.88 34.11
N CYS A 920 -13.79 -5.43 33.01
CA CYS A 920 -14.51 -5.48 31.74
C CYS A 920 -15.85 -6.20 31.94
N GLN A 921 -16.96 -5.49 31.74
CA GLN A 921 -18.31 -6.09 31.82
C GLN A 921 -18.65 -6.74 30.48
N VAL A 922 -18.41 -8.05 30.38
CA VAL A 922 -18.80 -8.85 29.22
C VAL A 922 -20.32 -8.75 28.99
N ARG A 923 -20.72 -7.96 27.99
CA ARG A 923 -22.10 -7.91 27.50
C ARG A 923 -22.29 -9.05 26.51
N ILE A 924 -23.25 -9.93 26.80
CA ILE A 924 -23.66 -11.02 25.90
C ILE A 924 -24.91 -10.53 25.15
N ALA A 925 -24.78 -10.30 23.85
CA ALA A 925 -25.88 -9.88 22.95
C ALA A 925 -25.62 -10.37 21.51
N ASP A 926 -26.70 -10.40 20.71
CA ASP A 926 -26.84 -11.14 19.43
C ASP A 926 -25.72 -11.00 18.39
N ASP A 927 -25.65 -12.00 17.51
CA ASP A 927 -24.59 -12.20 16.51
C ASP A 927 -24.64 -11.27 15.28
N GLY A 928 -25.47 -10.22 15.31
CA GLY A 928 -25.71 -9.30 14.20
C GLY A 928 -27.06 -9.52 13.54
N ILE A 929 -27.42 -8.67 12.57
CA ILE A 929 -28.71 -8.74 11.86
C ILE A 929 -28.47 -9.17 10.42
N TYR A 930 -29.26 -10.15 9.94
CA TYR A 930 -29.18 -10.68 8.59
C TYR A 930 -30.31 -10.12 7.74
N TYR A 931 -29.98 -9.71 6.52
CA TYR A 931 -30.89 -9.21 5.52
C TYR A 931 -30.70 -10.01 4.23
N THR A 932 -31.80 -10.39 3.58
CA THR A 932 -31.80 -11.03 2.26
C THR A 932 -32.29 -10.01 1.24
N ILE A 933 -31.46 -9.70 0.24
CA ILE A 933 -31.70 -8.62 -0.74
C ILE A 933 -31.84 -9.25 -2.13
N GLU A 934 -33.01 -9.08 -2.76
CA GLU A 934 -33.25 -9.54 -4.14
C GLU A 934 -32.59 -8.60 -5.18
N PRO A 935 -32.29 -9.08 -6.40
CA PRO A 935 -31.88 -8.21 -7.49
C PRO A 935 -32.89 -7.09 -7.77
N GLY A 936 -32.43 -5.86 -7.90
CA GLY A 936 -33.25 -4.64 -8.01
C GLY A 936 -33.72 -4.07 -6.66
N GLN A 937 -33.18 -4.53 -5.53
CA GLN A 937 -33.41 -3.96 -4.20
C GLN A 937 -32.13 -3.38 -3.60
N GLU A 938 -32.30 -2.50 -2.63
CA GLU A 938 -31.23 -2.01 -1.76
C GLU A 938 -31.58 -2.17 -0.28
N LEU A 939 -30.53 -2.38 0.53
CA LEU A 939 -30.56 -2.29 1.99
C LEU A 939 -29.92 -0.97 2.40
N VAL A 940 -30.67 -0.12 3.10
CA VAL A 940 -30.16 1.10 3.73
C VAL A 940 -30.06 0.87 5.24
N ILE A 941 -28.89 1.10 5.82
CA ILE A 941 -28.62 0.97 7.27
C ILE A 941 -27.95 2.24 7.80
N PRO A 942 -28.27 2.72 9.01
CA PRO A 942 -27.51 3.81 9.64
C PRO A 942 -26.03 3.46 9.79
N VAL A 943 -25.14 4.40 9.45
CA VAL A 943 -23.70 4.25 9.76
C VAL A 943 -23.52 4.18 11.27
N TYR A 944 -22.53 3.40 11.71
CA TYR A 944 -22.05 3.56 13.09
C TYR A 944 -21.32 4.90 13.20
N LYS A 945 -21.70 5.73 14.17
CA LYS A 945 -21.01 7.00 14.44
C LYS A 945 -20.00 6.81 15.57
N PRO A 946 -18.68 6.88 15.31
CA PRO A 946 -17.68 6.84 16.37
C PRO A 946 -17.90 7.94 17.39
N LEU A 947 -17.61 7.65 18.65
CA LEU A 947 -17.60 8.65 19.71
C LEU A 947 -16.28 9.45 19.65
N LEU A 948 -16.30 10.69 20.12
CA LEU A 948 -15.07 11.46 20.30
C LEU A 948 -14.24 10.83 21.42
N SER A 949 -12.91 10.74 21.24
CA SER A 949 -11.98 10.28 22.27
C SER A 949 -12.14 11.07 23.59
N VAL A 950 -12.41 12.36 23.45
CA VAL A 950 -12.62 13.32 24.52
C VAL A 950 -13.83 14.20 24.18
N GLU A 951 -14.82 14.22 25.08
CA GLU A 951 -16.04 15.00 24.87
C GLU A 951 -15.72 16.49 24.62
N GLY A 952 -16.22 17.00 23.50
CA GLY A 952 -16.03 18.40 23.09
C GLY A 952 -14.65 18.73 22.50
N ASN A 953 -13.84 17.74 22.11
CA ASN A 953 -12.64 18.00 21.32
C ASN A 953 -13.01 18.68 19.98
N LEU A 954 -12.47 19.88 19.75
CA LEU A 954 -12.72 20.69 18.55
C LEU A 954 -11.81 20.29 17.38
N ALA A 955 -10.66 19.67 17.68
CA ALA A 955 -9.62 19.30 16.72
C ALA A 955 -9.81 17.90 16.11
N GLU A 956 -10.57 17.03 16.76
CA GLU A 956 -10.83 15.67 16.28
C GLU A 956 -11.62 15.70 14.95
N HIS A 957 -11.26 14.81 14.01
CA HIS A 957 -11.84 14.74 12.66
C HIS A 957 -11.67 16.02 11.81
N ARG A 958 -10.69 16.89 12.15
CA ARG A 958 -10.42 18.13 11.41
C ARG A 958 -9.35 17.97 10.33
N GLN A 959 -9.22 18.99 9.50
CA GLN A 959 -8.13 19.10 8.54
C GLN A 959 -6.86 19.57 9.24
N ILE A 960 -5.72 18.98 8.90
CA ILE A 960 -4.42 19.31 9.49
C ILE A 960 -3.33 19.34 8.42
N THR A 961 -2.40 20.30 8.56
CA THR A 961 -1.29 20.49 7.63
C THR A 961 0.03 20.55 8.39
N ASN A 962 1.01 19.78 7.92
CA ASN A 962 2.37 19.81 8.42
C ASN A 962 3.06 21.10 7.95
N LEU A 963 3.31 22.05 8.84
CA LEU A 963 4.08 23.27 8.53
C LEU A 963 5.60 23.04 8.66
N THR A 964 5.99 21.89 9.22
CA THR A 964 7.36 21.40 9.36
C THR A 964 7.40 19.92 9.01
N SER A 965 8.49 19.45 8.39
CA SER A 965 8.61 18.06 7.92
C SER A 965 8.40 17.03 9.04
N GLY A 966 7.48 16.09 8.80
CA GLY A 966 7.27 14.89 9.61
C GLY A 966 8.28 13.80 9.27
N VAL A 967 8.50 12.87 10.20
CA VAL A 967 9.26 11.63 9.98
C VAL A 967 8.60 10.82 8.86
N ALA A 968 9.39 10.18 8.00
CA ALA A 968 8.86 9.31 6.95
C ALA A 968 8.02 8.19 7.57
N GLY A 969 6.82 7.96 7.04
CA GLY A 969 5.82 7.06 7.64
C GLY A 969 4.76 7.75 8.51
N ASP A 970 5.01 8.96 9.01
CA ASP A 970 4.07 9.71 9.84
C ASP A 970 3.21 10.72 9.07
N VAL A 971 1.94 10.81 9.44
CA VAL A 971 0.95 11.71 8.84
C VAL A 971 0.35 12.60 9.92
N GLY A 972 0.16 13.89 9.63
CA GLY A 972 -0.33 14.86 10.63
C GLY A 972 -1.69 14.47 11.21
N LEU A 973 -2.54 13.79 10.42
CA LEU A 973 -3.85 13.31 10.85
C LEU A 973 -3.79 12.43 12.11
N SER A 974 -2.70 11.68 12.29
CA SER A 974 -2.44 10.86 13.48
C SER A 974 -2.20 11.64 14.78
N ALA A 975 -2.24 12.98 14.75
CA ALA A 975 -2.25 13.81 15.96
C ALA A 975 -3.65 14.32 16.33
N ILE A 976 -4.70 14.01 15.56
CA ILE A 976 -6.09 14.50 15.76
C ILE A 976 -7.16 13.46 15.37
N ASP A 977 -6.83 12.17 15.42
CA ASP A 977 -7.70 11.09 14.96
C ASP A 977 -8.41 10.31 16.08
N GLY A 978 -8.42 10.85 17.31
CA GLY A 978 -9.11 10.26 18.45
C GLY A 978 -8.43 9.01 19.03
N ASN A 979 -7.21 8.67 18.62
CA ASN A 979 -6.52 7.46 19.07
C ASN A 979 -5.20 7.81 19.79
N ASN A 980 -5.03 7.25 20.99
CA ASN A 980 -3.91 7.55 21.88
C ASN A 980 -2.59 6.85 21.50
N TYR A 981 -2.56 6.05 20.42
CA TYR A 981 -1.44 5.19 20.01
C TYR A 981 -1.08 5.29 18.53
N THR A 982 -1.90 5.97 17.73
CA THR A 982 -1.42 6.70 16.56
C THR A 982 -0.53 7.85 17.02
N HIS A 983 0.34 8.32 16.12
CA HIS A 983 1.20 9.46 16.40
C HIS A 983 1.71 10.12 15.12
N TRP A 984 2.14 11.38 15.30
CA TRP A 984 2.98 12.13 14.40
C TRP A 984 4.24 12.63 15.13
N GLN A 985 5.38 12.53 14.46
CA GLN A 985 6.67 13.04 14.93
C GLN A 985 7.34 13.92 13.85
N PRO A 986 7.97 15.06 14.23
CA PRO A 986 8.76 15.89 13.33
C PRO A 986 10.19 15.39 13.17
N VAL A 987 10.83 15.66 12.02
CA VAL A 987 12.22 15.26 11.75
C VAL A 987 13.25 16.01 12.61
N ASP A 988 12.91 17.21 13.11
CA ASP A 988 13.81 18.09 13.86
C ASP A 988 13.33 18.30 15.31
N LYS A 989 14.25 18.15 16.28
CA LYS A 989 14.03 18.41 17.72
C LYS A 989 13.71 19.86 18.09
N ASN A 990 14.13 20.84 17.30
CA ASN A 990 14.19 22.23 17.75
C ASN A 990 12.87 22.99 17.60
N ASN A 991 12.18 22.82 16.46
CA ASN A 991 10.94 23.53 16.14
C ASN A 991 10.06 22.67 15.24
N ALA A 992 8.85 22.36 15.70
CA ALA A 992 7.84 21.69 14.89
C ALA A 992 6.50 22.42 14.99
N LYS A 993 5.75 22.45 13.88
CA LYS A 993 4.50 23.19 13.76
C LYS A 993 3.46 22.42 12.95
N LEU A 994 2.25 22.33 13.50
CA LEU A 994 1.06 21.79 12.86
C LEU A 994 0.00 22.88 12.77
N LEU A 995 -0.67 23.00 11.62
CA LEU A 995 -1.84 23.85 11.43
C LEU A 995 -3.08 22.98 11.45
N ILE A 996 -4.06 23.31 12.28
CA ILE A 996 -5.37 22.66 12.35
C ILE A 996 -6.42 23.67 11.87
N ASP A 997 -7.29 23.24 10.95
CA ASP A 997 -8.48 23.96 10.52
C ASP A 997 -9.72 23.37 11.21
N LEU A 998 -10.27 24.09 12.18
CA LEU A 998 -11.46 23.71 12.95
C LEU A 998 -12.77 23.72 12.13
N GLY A 999 -12.73 24.11 10.86
CA GLY A 999 -13.86 24.20 9.92
C GLY A 999 -14.86 25.32 10.21
N SER A 1000 -14.70 26.05 11.33
CA SER A 1000 -15.57 27.15 11.76
C SER A 1000 -14.87 27.99 12.84
N GLU A 1001 -15.28 29.24 13.05
CA GLU A 1001 -14.73 30.06 14.13
C GLU A 1001 -15.11 29.57 15.54
N GLN A 1002 -14.13 29.07 16.29
CA GLN A 1002 -14.27 28.62 17.67
C GLN A 1002 -13.39 29.42 18.62
N GLN A 1003 -13.85 29.64 19.87
CA GLN A 1003 -13.02 30.21 20.93
C GLN A 1003 -12.42 29.09 21.77
N ILE A 1004 -11.09 28.95 21.76
CA ILE A 1004 -10.37 27.94 22.55
C ILE A 1004 -10.15 28.49 23.96
N ASN A 1005 -10.67 27.82 24.99
CA ASN A 1005 -10.49 28.25 26.38
C ASN A 1005 -9.53 27.33 27.16
N LYS A 1006 -9.39 26.08 26.75
CA LYS A 1006 -8.52 25.07 27.35
C LYS A 1006 -8.18 23.98 26.34
N GLY A 1007 -7.27 23.10 26.72
CA GLY A 1007 -6.95 21.90 25.96
C GLY A 1007 -5.86 21.09 26.64
N PHE A 1008 -5.45 20.01 26.00
CA PHE A 1008 -4.24 19.30 26.38
C PHE A 1008 -3.58 18.65 25.16
N ILE A 1009 -2.28 18.40 25.28
CA ILE A 1009 -1.54 17.55 24.34
C ILE A 1009 -1.33 16.20 25.01
N ASN A 1010 -1.64 15.14 24.29
CA ASN A 1010 -1.28 13.78 24.62
C ASN A 1010 0.02 13.40 23.88
N TRP A 1011 1.07 13.14 24.64
CA TRP A 1011 2.41 12.87 24.15
C TRP A 1011 2.72 11.38 24.18
N GLY A 1012 3.41 10.92 23.13
CA GLY A 1012 4.06 9.61 23.12
C GLY A 1012 5.28 9.57 24.03
N TYR A 1013 6.19 8.63 23.75
CA TYR A 1013 7.40 8.41 24.56
C TYR A 1013 8.34 9.62 24.64
N ARG A 1014 8.33 10.51 23.64
CA ARG A 1014 9.16 11.73 23.58
C ARG A 1014 8.29 13.00 23.73
N PRO A 1015 7.94 13.45 24.94
CA PRO A 1015 7.26 14.73 25.13
C PRO A 1015 8.18 15.92 24.78
N ALA A 1016 7.58 17.02 24.30
CA ALA A 1016 8.32 18.25 24.04
C ALA A 1016 8.82 18.92 25.33
N GLN A 1017 9.76 19.88 25.24
CA GLN A 1017 10.13 20.72 26.39
C GLN A 1017 9.17 21.91 26.55
N ASN A 1018 8.72 22.48 25.43
CA ASN A 1018 7.93 23.71 25.38
C ASN A 1018 6.80 23.57 24.33
N LEU A 1019 5.66 24.21 24.62
CA LEU A 1019 4.43 24.20 23.83
C LEU A 1019 3.91 25.64 23.65
N SER A 1020 3.55 26.00 22.42
CA SER A 1020 2.81 27.24 22.13
C SER A 1020 1.59 26.96 21.25
N ILE A 1021 0.51 27.70 21.47
CA ILE A 1021 -0.73 27.66 20.68
C ILE A 1021 -0.98 29.07 20.14
N SER A 1022 -1.13 29.20 18.83
CA SER A 1022 -1.43 30.47 18.15
C SER A 1022 -2.68 30.35 17.28
N ILE A 1023 -3.40 31.44 17.08
CA ILE A 1023 -4.66 31.48 16.33
C ILE A 1023 -4.68 32.59 15.26
N LEU A 1024 -5.43 32.39 14.17
CA LEU A 1024 -5.70 33.42 13.18
C LEU A 1024 -7.02 34.17 13.50
N PRO A 1025 -6.98 35.43 13.95
CA PRO A 1025 -8.20 36.19 14.28
C PRO A 1025 -9.01 36.52 13.02
N HIS A 1026 -10.34 36.62 13.16
CA HIS A 1026 -11.27 37.01 12.07
C HIS A 1026 -11.12 36.12 10.81
N SER A 1027 -10.96 34.81 11.03
CA SER A 1027 -10.73 33.83 9.97
C SER A 1027 -11.85 33.83 8.91
N GLU A 1028 -13.12 33.88 9.31
CA GLU A 1028 -14.27 33.85 8.38
C GLU A 1028 -14.33 35.14 7.52
N LEU A 1029 -13.92 36.28 8.10
CA LEU A 1029 -13.84 37.55 7.38
C LEU A 1029 -12.74 37.51 6.32
N LEU A 1030 -11.56 37.00 6.67
CA LEU A 1030 -10.44 36.80 5.75
C LEU A 1030 -10.79 35.80 4.64
N GLU A 1031 -11.41 34.67 4.96
CA GLU A 1031 -11.88 33.69 3.99
C GLU A 1031 -12.87 34.31 2.99
N SER A 1032 -13.88 35.04 3.47
CA SER A 1032 -14.84 35.73 2.59
C SER A 1032 -14.16 36.75 1.66
N LEU A 1033 -13.09 37.41 2.14
CA LEU A 1033 -12.28 38.31 1.33
C LEU A 1033 -11.51 37.53 0.25
N PHE A 1034 -10.82 36.46 0.63
CA PHE A 1034 -10.05 35.62 -0.29
C PHE A 1034 -10.93 35.00 -1.37
N THR A 1035 -12.08 34.43 -1.02
CA THR A 1035 -13.01 33.78 -1.96
C THR A 1035 -13.53 34.76 -3.01
N ASN A 1036 -13.98 35.96 -2.59
CA ASN A 1036 -14.40 37.01 -3.53
C ASN A 1036 -13.26 37.42 -4.48
N VAL A 1037 -12.03 37.52 -3.98
CA VAL A 1037 -10.85 37.85 -4.80
C VAL A 1037 -10.45 36.68 -5.71
N THR A 1038 -10.66 35.42 -5.30
CA THR A 1038 -10.40 34.23 -6.15
C THR A 1038 -11.37 34.20 -7.30
N TYR A 1039 -12.67 34.36 -7.01
CA TYR A 1039 -13.73 34.49 -8.00
C TYR A 1039 -13.45 35.60 -9.02
N ILE A 1040 -12.99 36.78 -8.58
CA ILE A 1040 -12.59 37.86 -9.50
C ILE A 1040 -11.46 37.41 -10.44
N ILE A 1041 -10.44 36.71 -9.93
CA ILE A 1041 -9.31 36.25 -10.74
C ILE A 1041 -9.72 35.16 -11.73
N GLU A 1042 -10.52 34.18 -11.29
CA GLU A 1042 -10.96 33.04 -12.10
C GLU A 1042 -11.98 33.43 -13.18
N ASN A 1043 -12.80 34.46 -12.93
CA ASN A 1043 -13.82 34.93 -13.87
C ASN A 1043 -13.40 36.17 -14.69
N SER A 1044 -12.17 36.69 -14.53
CA SER A 1044 -11.69 37.80 -15.35
C SER A 1044 -11.34 37.32 -16.76
N ASN A 1045 -11.77 38.09 -17.78
CA ASN A 1045 -11.59 37.73 -19.20
C ASN A 1045 -10.27 38.27 -19.79
N GLY A 1046 -9.33 38.74 -18.96
CA GLY A 1046 -8.06 39.35 -19.36
C GLY A 1046 -6.85 38.43 -19.19
N THR A 1047 -5.64 39.02 -19.20
CA THR A 1047 -4.44 38.29 -18.77
C THR A 1047 -4.42 38.11 -17.24
N LYS A 1048 -3.51 37.28 -16.73
CA LYS A 1048 -3.28 37.14 -15.28
C LYS A 1048 -2.98 38.48 -14.59
N GLU A 1049 -2.40 39.44 -15.32
CA GLU A 1049 -2.07 40.78 -14.84
C GLU A 1049 -3.33 41.67 -14.76
N ASP A 1050 -4.22 41.60 -15.75
CA ASP A 1050 -5.52 42.27 -15.73
C ASP A 1050 -6.40 41.77 -14.57
N ALA A 1051 -6.48 40.45 -14.42
CA ALA A 1051 -7.22 39.77 -13.35
C ALA A 1051 -6.71 40.19 -11.95
N THR A 1052 -5.39 40.33 -11.79
CA THR A 1052 -4.76 40.81 -10.55
C THR A 1052 -5.10 42.28 -10.29
N ALA A 1053 -5.11 43.13 -11.32
CA ALA A 1053 -5.48 44.55 -11.17
C ALA A 1053 -6.96 44.73 -10.77
N GLU A 1054 -7.87 43.92 -11.32
CA GLU A 1054 -9.30 43.91 -10.99
C GLU A 1054 -9.53 43.48 -9.52
N ALA A 1055 -8.84 42.42 -9.09
CA ALA A 1055 -8.79 41.98 -7.70
C ALA A 1055 -8.34 43.10 -6.75
N MET A 1056 -7.21 43.76 -7.04
CA MET A 1056 -6.68 44.85 -6.21
C MET A 1056 -7.66 46.03 -6.09
N ALA A 1057 -8.36 46.39 -7.17
CA ALA A 1057 -9.35 47.48 -7.15
C ALA A 1057 -10.57 47.17 -6.26
N TYR A 1058 -11.05 45.92 -6.23
CA TYR A 1058 -12.09 45.48 -5.30
C TYR A 1058 -11.64 45.65 -3.83
N LEU A 1059 -10.38 45.34 -3.54
CA LEU A 1059 -9.80 45.40 -2.20
C LEU A 1059 -9.55 46.82 -1.71
N GLU A 1060 -9.02 47.70 -2.58
CA GLU A 1060 -8.94 49.14 -2.29
C GLU A 1060 -10.32 49.72 -1.96
N HIS A 1061 -11.36 49.33 -2.71
CA HIS A 1061 -12.73 49.75 -2.43
C HIS A 1061 -13.24 49.20 -1.09
N TYR A 1062 -13.06 47.90 -0.83
CA TYR A 1062 -13.43 47.26 0.44
C TYR A 1062 -12.79 47.99 1.62
N MET A 1063 -11.46 48.16 1.62
CA MET A 1063 -10.73 48.82 2.70
C MET A 1063 -11.10 50.29 2.87
N SER A 1064 -11.44 51.01 1.78
CA SER A 1064 -11.91 52.40 1.85
C SER A 1064 -13.25 52.59 2.55
N SER A 1065 -13.99 51.51 2.83
CA SER A 1065 -15.24 51.55 3.61
C SER A 1065 -15.03 51.49 5.13
N GLY A 1066 -13.80 51.24 5.59
CA GLY A 1066 -13.40 51.25 7.00
C GLY A 1066 -13.05 52.65 7.53
N ASN A 1067 -12.99 52.80 8.86
CA ASN A 1067 -12.69 54.10 9.52
C ASN A 1067 -11.33 54.68 9.08
N GLU A 1068 -11.32 55.96 8.69
CA GLU A 1068 -10.20 56.68 8.04
C GLU A 1068 -8.88 56.82 8.86
N SER A 1069 -8.76 56.23 10.06
CA SER A 1069 -7.68 56.54 11.02
C SER A 1069 -6.48 55.59 11.05
N THR A 1070 -6.45 54.52 10.27
CA THR A 1070 -5.42 53.45 10.35
C THR A 1070 -4.79 53.05 9.00
N SER A 1071 -5.07 53.78 7.92
CA SER A 1071 -4.85 53.33 6.53
C SER A 1071 -3.40 53.00 6.11
N GLY A 1072 -2.38 53.50 6.82
CA GLY A 1072 -0.97 53.37 6.39
C GLY A 1072 -0.33 52.01 6.67
N ALA A 1073 -0.65 51.37 7.80
CA ALA A 1073 -0.07 50.07 8.18
C ALA A 1073 -0.88 48.90 7.60
N CYS A 1074 -2.21 48.97 7.69
CA CYS A 1074 -3.05 47.89 7.17
C CYS A 1074 -2.92 47.67 5.66
N SER A 1075 -2.48 48.69 4.89
CA SER A 1075 -2.24 48.51 3.46
C SER A 1075 -1.01 47.66 3.16
N SER A 1076 0.05 47.69 3.99
CA SER A 1076 1.21 46.80 3.81
C SER A 1076 0.86 45.37 4.21
N ASP A 1077 0.27 45.19 5.38
CA ASP A 1077 -0.04 43.87 5.93
C ASP A 1077 -1.00 43.11 4.98
N ILE A 1078 -2.00 43.83 4.45
CA ILE A 1078 -2.92 43.28 3.45
C ILE A 1078 -2.27 43.17 2.06
N SER A 1079 -1.40 44.08 1.62
CA SER A 1079 -0.63 43.87 0.38
C SER A 1079 0.28 42.64 0.45
N ASP A 1080 0.86 42.34 1.60
CA ASP A 1080 1.65 41.12 1.79
C ASP A 1080 0.74 39.90 1.76
N ILE A 1081 -0.42 39.94 2.43
CA ILE A 1081 -1.49 38.93 2.31
C ILE A 1081 -1.94 38.72 0.85
N LEU A 1082 -1.87 39.75 0.01
CA LEU A 1082 -2.31 39.74 -1.39
C LEU A 1082 -1.20 39.42 -2.40
N ASN A 1083 0.08 39.67 -2.08
CA ASN A 1083 1.22 39.14 -2.82
C ASN A 1083 1.17 37.60 -2.87
N TRP A 1084 0.44 36.97 -1.94
CA TRP A 1084 0.20 35.53 -1.92
C TRP A 1084 -0.83 35.04 -2.97
N LYS A 1085 -1.55 35.91 -3.70
CA LYS A 1085 -2.55 35.58 -4.74
C LYS A 1085 -1.97 35.02 -6.06
N LEU A 1086 -0.91 34.22 -5.96
CA LEU A 1086 -0.42 33.36 -7.03
C LEU A 1086 -0.66 31.86 -6.76
N GLY A 1087 -1.28 31.49 -5.61
CA GLY A 1087 -1.69 30.13 -5.27
C GLY A 1087 -2.77 30.05 -4.17
N SER A 1088 -3.17 28.84 -3.78
CA SER A 1088 -4.15 28.59 -2.70
C SER A 1088 -3.57 28.88 -1.31
N PHE A 1089 -4.40 28.94 -0.25
CA PHE A 1089 -3.95 29.10 1.14
C PHE A 1089 -2.88 28.08 1.56
N ASN A 1090 -2.87 26.90 0.94
CA ASN A 1090 -1.94 25.83 1.24
C ASN A 1090 -0.65 25.90 0.40
N ASN A 1091 -0.65 26.59 -0.75
CA ASN A 1091 0.59 27.01 -1.42
C ASN A 1091 1.29 28.12 -0.61
N MET A 1092 0.54 28.93 0.16
CA MET A 1092 1.11 29.89 1.11
C MET A 1092 1.83 29.17 2.27
N ILE A 1093 1.32 28.00 2.68
CA ILE A 1093 1.93 27.17 3.74
C ILE A 1093 3.34 26.71 3.37
N GLN A 1094 3.60 26.27 2.13
CA GLN A 1094 4.95 25.85 1.71
C GLN A 1094 6.00 26.97 1.78
N SER A 1095 5.56 28.23 1.77
CA SER A 1095 6.43 29.40 1.82
C SER A 1095 6.76 29.86 3.26
N LEU A 1096 6.12 29.26 4.29
CA LEU A 1096 6.20 29.68 5.70
C LEU A 1096 7.59 29.80 6.34
N PRO A 1097 8.61 28.97 6.02
CA PRO A 1097 9.89 29.04 6.74
C PRO A 1097 10.63 30.39 6.57
N ASN A 1098 10.35 31.13 5.49
CA ASN A 1098 11.12 32.31 5.08
C ASN A 1098 10.30 33.63 5.10
N ILE A 1099 9.07 33.63 5.62
CA ILE A 1099 8.15 34.78 5.57
C ILE A 1099 7.93 35.36 6.98
N GLU A 1100 8.64 36.44 7.30
CA GLU A 1100 8.44 37.22 8.54
C GLU A 1100 6.96 37.67 8.77
N PRO A 1101 6.21 38.19 7.76
CA PRO A 1101 4.83 38.67 7.95
C PRO A 1101 3.83 37.72 8.65
N LEU A 1102 3.98 36.40 8.47
CA LEU A 1102 3.07 35.42 9.10
C LEU A 1102 3.28 35.30 10.61
N GLN A 1103 4.46 35.66 11.12
CA GLN A 1103 4.74 35.73 12.57
C GLN A 1103 4.03 36.92 13.25
N GLU A 1104 3.69 37.97 12.50
CA GLU A 1104 2.96 39.13 13.01
C GLU A 1104 1.43 38.98 12.90
N THR A 1105 0.96 38.01 12.10
CA THR A 1105 -0.48 37.81 11.80
C THR A 1105 -1.16 36.81 12.75
N PHE A 1106 -0.48 35.73 13.14
CA PHE A 1106 -1.00 34.77 14.11
C PHE A 1106 -0.80 35.27 15.55
N ILE A 1107 -1.85 35.22 16.36
CA ILE A 1107 -1.78 35.63 17.77
C ILE A 1107 -1.49 34.42 18.64
N THR A 1108 -0.34 34.41 19.33
CA THR A 1108 -0.04 33.39 20.34
C THR A 1108 -0.90 33.58 21.59
N ILE A 1109 -1.75 32.59 21.88
CA ILE A 1109 -2.69 32.57 23.01
C ILE A 1109 -2.21 31.70 24.18
N VAL A 1110 -1.29 30.77 23.92
CA VAL A 1110 -0.46 30.07 24.91
C VAL A 1110 0.98 30.23 24.44
N ASP A 1111 1.79 30.96 25.21
CA ASP A 1111 3.15 31.37 24.82
C ASP A 1111 4.20 30.65 25.67
N ASP A 1112 5.10 29.92 25.02
CA ASP A 1112 6.24 29.20 25.57
C ASP A 1112 5.93 28.42 26.86
N GLN A 1113 4.78 27.72 26.88
CA GLN A 1113 4.39 26.93 28.03
C GLN A 1113 5.34 25.75 28.20
N LYS A 1114 6.15 25.80 29.24
CA LYS A 1114 6.98 24.69 29.65
C LYS A 1114 6.14 23.44 29.92
N VAL A 1115 6.37 22.39 29.15
CA VAL A 1115 5.84 21.06 29.35
C VAL A 1115 6.40 20.50 30.66
N VAL A 1116 5.57 19.80 31.43
CA VAL A 1116 6.01 18.99 32.57
C VAL A 1116 5.38 17.61 32.40
N PRO A 1117 6.16 16.58 32.04
CA PRO A 1117 5.64 15.23 31.86
C PRO A 1117 4.84 14.76 33.08
N SER A 1118 3.58 14.34 32.86
CA SER A 1118 2.66 13.89 33.91
C SER A 1118 3.14 12.59 34.58
N LEU A 1119 3.95 11.82 33.85
CA LEU A 1119 4.67 10.65 34.32
C LEU A 1119 6.17 10.95 34.24
N PRO A 1120 7.02 10.43 35.15
CA PRO A 1120 8.44 10.66 35.05
C PRO A 1120 8.99 10.09 33.74
N TYR A 1121 9.78 10.89 33.02
CA TYR A 1121 10.51 10.44 31.83
C TYR A 1121 11.56 9.41 32.25
N TYR A 1122 11.19 8.12 32.17
CA TYR A 1122 12.03 7.00 32.57
C TYR A 1122 12.75 6.40 31.36
N SER A 1123 13.99 6.82 31.13
CA SER A 1123 14.96 6.03 30.33
C SER A 1123 15.34 4.69 30.99
N GLU A 1124 14.68 4.31 32.09
CA GLU A 1124 14.82 3.05 32.81
C GLU A 1124 13.66 2.06 32.54
N LEU A 1125 12.64 2.42 31.75
CA LEU A 1125 11.55 1.49 31.39
C LEU A 1125 11.91 0.53 30.25
N ASP A 1126 12.87 0.91 29.40
CA ASP A 1126 13.55 -0.02 28.47
C ASP A 1126 14.29 -1.17 29.22
N VAL A 1127 14.41 -1.08 30.55
CA VAL A 1127 15.01 -2.11 31.42
C VAL A 1127 13.94 -3.06 31.99
N THR A 1128 12.68 -2.94 31.57
CA THR A 1128 11.65 -3.95 31.84
C THR A 1128 11.28 -4.69 30.55
N ASP A 1129 11.66 -5.97 30.45
CA ASP A 1129 11.30 -6.92 29.36
C ASP A 1129 9.78 -7.16 29.19
N ALA A 1130 8.93 -6.39 29.86
CA ALA A 1130 7.50 -6.62 29.98
C ALA A 1130 6.73 -5.97 28.82
N VAL A 1131 6.09 -6.79 28.00
CA VAL A 1131 5.16 -6.37 26.94
C VAL A 1131 3.87 -5.85 27.59
N VAL A 1132 3.73 -4.51 27.69
CA VAL A 1132 2.60 -3.82 28.33
C VAL A 1132 2.27 -2.51 27.62
N LEU A 1133 1.00 -2.08 27.70
CA LEU A 1133 0.61 -0.70 27.40
C LEU A 1133 0.94 0.21 28.59
N VAL A 1134 1.69 1.28 28.30
CA VAL A 1134 1.99 2.34 29.28
C VAL A 1134 1.07 3.54 29.05
N PRO A 1135 0.69 4.28 30.11
CA PRO A 1135 -0.08 5.51 29.95
C PRO A 1135 0.79 6.62 29.33
N SER A 1136 0.19 7.41 28.45
CA SER A 1136 0.81 8.54 27.76
C SER A 1136 1.09 9.73 28.70
N ASN A 1137 1.98 10.62 28.29
CA ASN A 1137 2.25 11.86 29.01
C ASN A 1137 1.22 12.93 28.60
N ILE A 1138 0.69 13.69 29.55
CA ILE A 1138 -0.34 14.71 29.27
C ILE A 1138 0.18 16.09 29.67
N THR A 1139 -0.11 17.11 28.86
CA THR A 1139 0.11 18.52 29.21
C THR A 1139 -1.14 19.35 28.97
N GLU A 1140 -1.82 19.70 30.07
CA GLU A 1140 -2.95 20.61 30.07
C GLU A 1140 -2.51 22.07 29.88
N PHE A 1141 -3.35 22.86 29.21
CA PHE A 1141 -3.21 24.31 29.12
C PHE A 1141 -4.57 25.01 29.25
N THR A 1142 -4.54 26.28 29.67
CA THR A 1142 -5.73 27.14 29.75
C THR A 1142 -5.41 28.52 29.19
N VAL A 1143 -6.36 29.10 28.48
CA VAL A 1143 -6.14 30.35 27.74
C VAL A 1143 -6.62 31.55 28.55
N ASP A 1144 -5.69 32.41 28.97
CA ASP A 1144 -6.02 33.69 29.61
C ASP A 1144 -5.92 34.84 28.60
N TYR A 1145 -7.00 35.03 27.83
CA TYR A 1145 -7.14 36.11 26.86
C TYR A 1145 -6.94 37.53 27.44
N SER A 1146 -6.86 37.72 28.76
CA SER A 1146 -6.53 39.03 29.35
C SER A 1146 -5.03 39.34 29.34
N LYS A 1147 -4.17 38.33 29.12
CA LYS A 1147 -2.71 38.44 29.04
C LYS A 1147 -2.17 38.42 27.62
N VAL A 1148 -2.99 38.06 26.64
CA VAL A 1148 -2.63 37.98 25.23
C VAL A 1148 -2.44 39.39 24.64
N ASN A 1149 -1.28 39.64 24.05
CA ASN A 1149 -0.91 40.95 23.51
C ASN A 1149 -1.47 41.14 22.08
N TYR A 1150 -2.79 41.35 21.97
CA TYR A 1150 -3.41 41.66 20.68
C TYR A 1150 -3.16 43.12 20.28
N ASN A 1151 -2.34 43.33 19.24
CA ASN A 1151 -2.14 44.64 18.65
C ASN A 1151 -3.40 45.06 17.87
N THR A 1152 -3.87 46.29 18.10
CA THR A 1152 -5.11 46.79 17.47
C THR A 1152 -4.98 47.10 15.98
N SER A 1153 -3.81 46.92 15.36
CA SER A 1153 -3.62 47.06 13.92
C SER A 1153 -4.58 46.18 13.11
N LEU A 1154 -4.74 44.90 13.47
CA LEU A 1154 -5.65 43.95 12.79
C LEU A 1154 -7.16 44.28 12.96
N SER A 1155 -7.53 45.30 13.74
CA SER A 1155 -8.93 45.75 13.88
C SER A 1155 -9.41 46.68 12.74
N CYS A 1156 -8.60 46.87 11.70
CA CYS A 1156 -8.91 47.75 10.56
C CYS A 1156 -9.70 47.08 9.43
N LEU A 1157 -9.90 45.76 9.45
CA LEU A 1157 -10.75 45.08 8.47
C LEU A 1157 -12.21 45.56 8.64
N PRO A 1158 -12.87 46.08 7.59
CA PRO A 1158 -14.29 46.42 7.63
C PRO A 1158 -15.13 45.22 8.12
N GLY A 1159 -15.88 45.42 9.20
CA GLY A 1159 -16.68 44.37 9.85
C GLY A 1159 -16.02 43.69 11.06
N ALA A 1160 -14.70 43.85 11.27
CA ALA A 1160 -14.01 43.26 12.43
C ALA A 1160 -14.48 43.88 13.76
N SER A 1161 -14.98 43.03 14.65
CA SER A 1161 -15.43 43.39 16.00
C SER A 1161 -14.30 43.25 17.00
N SER A 1162 -14.14 44.22 17.90
CA SER A 1162 -13.07 44.20 18.93
C SER A 1162 -13.18 43.07 19.95
N ASN A 1163 -14.28 42.30 19.95
CA ASN A 1163 -14.50 41.18 20.84
C ASN A 1163 -14.35 39.81 20.16
N ASP A 1164 -14.43 39.74 18.83
CA ASP A 1164 -14.52 38.47 18.10
C ASP A 1164 -13.16 37.89 17.68
N TRP A 1165 -12.07 38.66 17.77
CA TRP A 1165 -10.69 38.20 17.49
C TRP A 1165 -10.23 36.95 18.28
N LYS A 1166 -10.94 36.61 19.36
CA LYS A 1166 -10.68 35.43 20.21
C LYS A 1166 -11.20 34.13 19.60
N LYS A 1167 -12.09 34.23 18.61
CA LYS A 1167 -12.49 33.10 17.80
C LYS A 1167 -11.53 32.99 16.62
N ALA A 1168 -11.24 31.75 16.26
CA ALA A 1168 -10.47 31.43 15.07
C ALA A 1168 -10.94 30.11 14.49
N ARG A 1169 -10.80 29.98 13.17
CA ARG A 1169 -10.92 28.72 12.46
C ARG A 1169 -9.56 28.01 12.40
N TYR A 1170 -8.48 28.78 12.21
CA TYR A 1170 -7.13 28.25 12.06
C TYR A 1170 -6.30 28.36 13.34
N VAL A 1171 -5.68 27.24 13.73
CA VAL A 1171 -4.89 27.08 14.96
C VAL A 1171 -3.53 26.50 14.62
N VAL A 1172 -2.45 27.12 15.08
CA VAL A 1172 -1.09 26.58 14.97
C VAL A 1172 -0.65 26.04 16.32
N VAL A 1173 -0.34 24.75 16.36
CA VAL A 1173 0.32 24.09 17.50
C VAL A 1173 1.81 24.06 17.21
N SER A 1174 2.61 24.70 18.06
CA SER A 1174 4.07 24.73 17.97
C SER A 1174 4.69 24.00 19.15
N VAL A 1175 5.67 23.12 18.90
CA VAL A 1175 6.40 22.39 19.95
C VAL A 1175 7.90 22.53 19.76
N GLN A 1176 8.65 22.56 20.86
CA GLN A 1176 10.10 22.78 20.85
C GLN A 1176 10.82 21.90 21.88
N GLY A 1177 11.96 21.35 21.48
CA GLY A 1177 12.83 20.49 22.28
C GLY A 1177 12.23 19.12 22.59
N THR A 1178 13.05 18.18 23.04
CA THR A 1178 12.64 16.87 23.57
C THR A 1178 13.23 16.65 24.97
N TYR A 1179 12.62 15.79 25.78
CA TYR A 1179 13.19 15.40 27.07
C TYR A 1179 14.33 14.37 26.98
N ASP A 1180 14.52 13.73 25.82
CA ASP A 1180 15.67 12.88 25.55
C ASP A 1180 16.97 13.69 25.31
N ASN A 1181 18.10 13.00 25.46
CA ASN A 1181 19.43 13.49 25.06
C ASN A 1181 20.09 12.47 24.12
N ASP A 1182 19.28 11.71 23.38
CA ASP A 1182 19.76 10.73 22.42
C ASP A 1182 20.25 11.40 21.12
N ALA A 1183 20.97 10.64 20.31
CA ALA A 1183 21.56 11.11 19.07
C ALA A 1183 20.58 11.08 17.87
N TYR A 1184 19.33 10.65 18.05
CA TYR A 1184 18.33 10.67 16.99
C TYR A 1184 17.94 12.12 16.67
N PRO A 1185 17.65 12.48 15.41
CA PRO A 1185 17.32 13.85 15.04
C PRO A 1185 15.87 14.23 15.34
N TYR A 1186 14.97 13.23 15.49
CA TYR A 1186 13.52 13.41 15.56
C TYR A 1186 13.05 14.11 16.83
N GLY A 1187 12.04 14.97 16.70
CA GLY A 1187 11.48 15.76 17.79
C GLY A 1187 10.39 15.05 18.59
N ALA A 1188 9.51 15.85 19.19
CA ALA A 1188 8.50 15.35 20.11
C ALA A 1188 7.42 14.50 19.40
N THR A 1189 7.01 13.40 20.03
CA THR A 1189 5.93 12.53 19.54
C THR A 1189 4.58 13.05 20.04
N LEU A 1190 3.72 13.48 19.13
CA LEU A 1190 2.34 13.89 19.43
C LEU A 1190 1.42 12.72 19.08
N ASN A 1191 0.71 12.19 20.08
CA ASN A 1191 -0.30 11.16 19.86
C ASN A 1191 -1.66 11.82 19.66
N GLU A 1192 -1.98 12.87 20.43
CA GLU A 1192 -3.25 13.58 20.26
C GLU A 1192 -3.16 15.05 20.67
N ILE A 1193 -3.91 15.91 19.96
CA ILE A 1193 -4.10 17.33 20.24
C ILE A 1193 -5.57 17.55 20.56
N ILE A 1194 -5.85 17.96 21.80
CA ILE A 1194 -7.21 18.20 22.29
C ILE A 1194 -7.41 19.69 22.50
N LEU A 1195 -8.36 20.28 21.76
CA LEU A 1195 -8.74 21.70 21.87
C LEU A 1195 -10.19 21.79 22.35
N GLN A 1196 -10.49 22.66 23.32
CA GLN A 1196 -11.84 22.77 23.91
C GLN A 1196 -12.26 24.24 24.12
N SER A 1197 -13.58 24.46 24.03
CA SER A 1197 -14.24 25.72 24.39
C SER A 1197 -14.55 25.84 25.89
#